data_AF-A0A641MDD0-F1
#
_entry.id   AF-A0A641MDD0-F1
#
_cell.length_a   1.000
_cell.length_b   1.000
_cell.length_c   1.000
_cell.angle_alpha   90.00
_cell.angle_beta   90.00
_cell.angle_gamma   90.00
#
_symmetry.space_group_name_H-M   'P 1'
#
loop_
_entity.id
_entity.type
_entity.pdbx_description
1 polymer ?
#
loop_
_entity_poly.entity_id
_entity_poly.type
_entity_poly.pdbx_seq_one_letter_code
_entity_poly.pdbx_strand_id
1 'polypeptide(L)'
;MLACILGCFFLNSFSQTTNYAINNDGTGFVQTSTIINELNGLAEATVQIWIKPVEWVKGAQLYNQSNLIMELGENRSLIVKAGTSSVTCTPEIALNTWSQLTMVYDNGTVKLYVNNELKETTGTLPAILPDAVHTCYIGKNFKGQIDEIRVWKKALEQKDFFWNNTLNKFNPNYDTLVSYWKCDQEQCENLVDYQFAHHGIINNLQRVVVEDNAVMRYRIVTGYTNLMRFTDRGNINRDMFLMTNDLILLSAKVQQDGSLFPEYPDNSAVPVNVSYLDEFEGHKGVMDFHGIGSKMVAEDGRAPFDPTERFGCGTPNVATVSGWIYIDKWVEGAGIFSNYQDEDNCMIIKLGQETNKEIVVDFCGTIATLKNQVEVGKWHYLSVCFKPSEGEITGRRFNPIFISVDYVIHDKISSKTVELSGKDMTIKVVPVFANSTITLGDNLDGKLDEVMVWGSDRSGSAKNDAENGYQWNIGSWNNIFLNAYWKGDDPENIGKDSQSYIGMIEFIRNYYAGHRGMKIRMGIIYPDGEKWKWGVLNKEEYLDNMINDAKKLLTYCDGLDVDLEWMYSSSDWTIYNHVVKRLIDEVMAGHRDTKTFSCSLHKVSYGGFDKAMINDVDFFTFQLYGPNKETYYWEYYPEAYNWFINYGFPKD
;
A
#
# COMPACT_ATOMS: atom_id res chain seq x y z
N MET A 1 1.05 -26.01 4.02
CA MET A 1 0.49 -24.75 3.50
C MET A 1 -0.81 -24.54 4.27
N LEU A 2 -0.70 -23.96 5.47
CA LEU A 2 -1.85 -23.74 6.36
C LEU A 2 -2.24 -22.28 6.22
N ALA A 3 -3.42 -22.03 5.64
CA ALA A 3 -4.03 -20.71 5.59
C ALA A 3 -4.50 -20.35 7.00
N CYS A 4 -3.80 -19.40 7.64
CA CYS A 4 -4.38 -18.64 8.74
C CYS A 4 -4.99 -17.37 8.15
N ILE A 5 -6.25 -17.47 7.75
CA ILE A 5 -7.13 -16.31 7.69
C ILE A 5 -7.46 -16.02 9.15
N LEU A 6 -6.81 -15.00 9.70
CA LEU A 6 -7.15 -14.44 11.01
C LEU A 6 -7.57 -13.00 10.74
N GLY A 7 -8.81 -12.72 11.12
CA GLY A 7 -9.54 -11.51 10.77
C GLY A 7 -8.80 -10.22 11.05
N CYS A 8 -9.17 -9.22 10.27
CA CYS A 8 -8.82 -7.81 10.39
C CYS A 8 -9.17 -7.26 11.79
N PHE A 9 -8.36 -7.59 12.79
CA PHE A 9 -8.18 -6.70 13.92
C PHE A 9 -7.00 -5.80 13.58
N PHE A 10 -7.26 -4.49 13.60
CA PHE A 10 -6.26 -3.43 13.60
C PHE A 10 -5.34 -3.59 14.83
N LEU A 11 -4.46 -4.58 14.78
CA LEU A 11 -3.30 -4.68 15.66
C LEU A 11 -2.42 -3.51 15.27
N ASN A 12 -2.14 -2.62 16.23
CA ASN A 12 -1.25 -1.46 16.09
C ASN A 12 0.01 -1.85 15.30
N SER A 13 0.00 -1.56 14.00
CA SER A 13 1.06 -1.93 13.07
C SER A 13 2.13 -0.86 13.17
N PHE A 14 3.02 -0.94 14.16
CA PHE A 14 4.18 -0.05 14.23
C PHE A 14 5.14 -0.38 13.10
N SER A 15 5.50 0.61 12.27
CA SER A 15 6.62 0.51 11.33
C SER A 15 7.81 -0.11 12.02
N GLN A 16 8.46 -1.08 11.38
CA GLN A 16 9.71 -1.62 11.92
C GLN A 16 10.82 -0.57 11.72
N THR A 17 10.70 0.49 12.49
CA THR A 17 11.62 1.62 12.63
C THR A 17 12.43 1.48 13.91
N THR A 18 12.08 0.53 14.77
CA THR A 18 12.83 0.20 15.98
C THR A 18 13.87 -0.87 15.67
N ASN A 19 15.14 -0.51 15.83
CA ASN A 19 16.24 -1.47 15.80
C ASN A 19 16.38 -2.16 17.17
N TYR A 20 16.64 -3.46 17.17
CA TYR A 20 17.00 -4.20 18.39
C TYR A 20 18.31 -4.94 18.22
N ALA A 21 19.13 -4.90 19.26
CA ALA A 21 20.34 -5.69 19.38
C ALA A 21 20.16 -6.82 20.40
N ILE A 22 20.96 -7.87 20.28
CA ILE A 22 21.12 -8.83 21.38
C ILE A 22 22.12 -8.27 22.39
N ASN A 23 21.77 -8.30 23.67
CA ASN A 23 22.57 -7.85 24.79
C ASN A 23 23.08 -9.05 25.59
N ASN A 24 24.39 -9.10 25.79
CA ASN A 24 25.08 -10.16 26.50
C ASN A 24 25.79 -9.62 27.74
N ASP A 25 25.55 -10.24 28.89
CA ASP A 25 26.23 -9.93 30.15
C ASP A 25 27.60 -10.64 30.29
N GLY A 26 27.98 -11.46 29.31
CA GLY A 26 29.19 -12.27 29.27
C GLY A 26 28.93 -13.77 29.44
N THR A 27 27.70 -14.18 29.78
CA THR A 27 27.36 -15.59 30.05
C THR A 27 26.55 -16.25 28.93
N GLY A 28 25.93 -15.46 28.07
CA GLY A 28 25.08 -15.94 26.98
C GLY A 28 25.81 -16.16 25.67
N PHE A 29 25.06 -16.69 24.70
CA PHE A 29 25.47 -16.84 23.30
C PHE A 29 24.25 -17.16 22.42
N VAL A 30 24.39 -16.98 21.11
CA VAL A 30 23.49 -17.60 20.13
C VAL A 30 24.19 -18.83 19.55
N GLN A 31 23.46 -19.93 19.41
CA GLN A 31 23.94 -21.13 18.72
C GLN A 31 23.04 -21.42 17.52
N THR A 32 23.61 -21.48 16.32
CA THR A 32 22.83 -21.82 15.11
C THR A 32 22.27 -23.23 15.14
N SER A 33 21.12 -23.44 14.51
CA SER A 33 20.40 -24.71 14.44
C SER A 33 21.11 -25.74 13.54
N THR A 34 21.99 -25.28 12.66
CA THR A 34 22.70 -26.08 11.66
C THR A 34 24.16 -25.65 11.55
N ILE A 35 25.00 -26.53 11.02
CA ILE A 35 26.37 -26.19 10.63
C ILE A 35 26.30 -25.37 9.33
N ILE A 36 26.97 -24.22 9.29
CA ILE A 36 27.10 -23.40 8.08
C ILE A 36 28.21 -24.02 7.21
N ASN A 37 27.83 -24.97 6.36
CA ASN A 37 28.75 -25.71 5.49
C ASN A 37 29.08 -24.96 4.19
N GLU A 38 28.36 -23.88 3.91
CA GLU A 38 28.46 -23.07 2.69
C GLU A 38 29.82 -22.40 2.55
N LEU A 39 30.61 -22.33 3.63
CA LEU A 39 31.98 -21.80 3.63
C LEU A 39 33.05 -22.88 3.47
N ASN A 40 32.69 -24.17 3.53
CA ASN A 40 33.64 -25.28 3.51
C ASN A 40 34.40 -25.33 2.18
N GLY A 41 35.73 -25.41 2.26
CA GLY A 41 36.60 -25.49 1.08
C GLY A 41 36.64 -24.22 0.22
N LEU A 42 36.03 -23.12 0.67
CA LEU A 42 36.04 -21.86 -0.09
C LEU A 42 37.33 -21.07 0.13
N ALA A 43 37.77 -20.39 -0.93
CA ALA A 43 38.86 -19.42 -0.89
C ALA A 43 38.39 -18.01 -0.55
N GLU A 44 37.07 -17.80 -0.39
CA GLU A 44 36.50 -16.47 -0.20
C GLU A 44 35.41 -16.49 0.88
N ALA A 45 35.36 -15.42 1.69
CA ALA A 45 34.28 -15.17 2.63
C ALA A 45 34.26 -13.72 3.09
N THR A 46 33.10 -13.23 3.50
CA THR A 46 32.99 -11.96 4.25
C THR A 46 32.10 -12.15 5.48
N VAL A 47 32.55 -11.66 6.64
CA VAL A 47 31.74 -11.59 7.86
C VAL A 47 31.60 -10.13 8.29
N GLN A 48 30.36 -9.68 8.47
CA GLN A 48 30.04 -8.34 8.98
C GLN A 48 29.27 -8.46 10.28
N ILE A 49 29.55 -7.58 11.24
CA ILE A 49 28.89 -7.57 12.55
C ILE A 49 28.99 -6.18 13.17
N TRP A 50 27.91 -5.71 13.78
CA TRP A 50 27.95 -4.54 14.66
C TRP A 50 28.14 -4.98 16.10
N ILE A 51 29.07 -4.33 16.81
CA ILE A 51 29.32 -4.59 18.23
C ILE A 51 29.36 -3.30 19.05
N LYS A 52 28.95 -3.39 20.31
CA LYS A 52 29.15 -2.36 21.33
C LYS A 52 29.64 -3.04 22.60
N PRO A 53 30.96 -3.25 22.74
CA PRO A 53 31.53 -3.90 23.92
C PRO A 53 31.37 -2.99 25.14
N VAL A 54 30.80 -3.52 26.23
CA VAL A 54 30.76 -2.84 27.52
C VAL A 54 32.01 -3.16 28.33
N GLU A 55 32.55 -4.37 28.15
CA GLU A 55 33.81 -4.82 28.73
C GLU A 55 34.61 -5.60 27.68
N TRP A 56 35.94 -5.43 27.70
CA TRP A 56 36.80 -6.15 26.78
C TRP A 56 37.23 -7.50 27.38
N VAL A 57 36.57 -8.58 26.96
CA VAL A 57 36.87 -9.93 27.43
C VAL A 57 37.75 -10.65 26.41
N LYS A 58 39.00 -10.92 26.76
CA LYS A 58 39.92 -11.73 25.94
C LYS A 58 39.31 -13.11 25.67
N GLY A 59 39.31 -13.53 24.41
CA GLY A 59 38.75 -14.81 23.95
C GLY A 59 37.24 -14.78 23.74
N ALA A 60 36.58 -13.63 23.88
CA ALA A 60 35.18 -13.48 23.49
C ALA A 60 35.01 -13.74 21.99
N GLN A 61 34.10 -14.65 21.65
CA GLN A 61 33.86 -15.10 20.28
C GLN A 61 32.71 -14.28 19.70
N LEU A 62 33.03 -13.37 18.78
CA LEU A 62 32.01 -12.58 18.09
C LEU A 62 31.25 -13.45 17.09
N TYR A 63 31.99 -14.25 16.31
CA TYR A 63 31.49 -15.24 15.37
C TYR A 63 32.42 -16.46 15.39
N ASN A 64 31.87 -17.67 15.49
CA ASN A 64 32.67 -18.89 15.53
C ASN A 64 31.93 -20.05 14.85
N GLN A 65 32.27 -20.31 13.59
CA GLN A 65 31.78 -21.46 12.80
C GLN A 65 32.76 -22.64 12.85
N SER A 66 33.70 -22.68 13.79
CA SER A 66 34.82 -23.63 13.93
C SER A 66 35.89 -23.57 12.83
N ASN A 67 35.52 -23.39 11.56
CA ASN A 67 36.45 -23.23 10.45
C ASN A 67 36.87 -21.78 10.20
N LEU A 68 36.05 -20.82 10.63
CA LEU A 68 36.32 -19.40 10.59
C LEU A 68 35.82 -18.76 11.89
N ILE A 69 36.73 -18.07 12.60
CA ILE A 69 36.48 -17.51 13.93
C ILE A 69 36.91 -16.06 13.95
N MET A 70 36.08 -15.18 14.50
CA MET A 70 36.41 -13.81 14.85
C MET A 70 36.27 -13.65 16.38
N GLU A 71 37.37 -13.36 17.07
CA GLU A 71 37.40 -13.23 18.53
C GLU A 71 38.18 -11.99 19.00
N LEU A 72 37.93 -11.58 20.25
CA LEU A 72 38.64 -10.50 20.90
C LEU A 72 39.97 -11.01 21.48
N GLY A 73 41.08 -10.36 21.13
CA GLY A 73 42.42 -10.66 21.62
C GLY A 73 42.87 -9.77 22.78
N GLU A 74 44.16 -9.86 23.11
CA GLU A 74 44.81 -8.96 24.08
C GLU A 74 44.92 -7.54 23.54
N ASN A 75 45.09 -6.55 24.42
CA ASN A 75 45.34 -5.16 24.05
C ASN A 75 44.33 -4.59 23.02
N ARG A 76 43.06 -4.98 23.15
CA ARG A 76 41.97 -4.57 22.24
C ARG A 76 42.19 -4.97 20.78
N SER A 77 42.89 -6.06 20.53
CA SER A 77 43.07 -6.63 19.19
C SER A 77 41.87 -7.48 18.75
N LEU A 78 41.61 -7.52 17.45
CA LEU A 78 40.72 -8.50 16.83
C LEU A 78 41.58 -9.64 16.26
N ILE A 79 41.18 -10.88 16.52
CA ILE A 79 41.86 -12.07 16.00
C ILE A 79 40.89 -12.83 15.11
N VAL A 80 41.32 -13.11 13.88
CA VAL A 80 40.62 -13.99 12.95
C VAL A 80 41.39 -15.29 12.86
N LYS A 81 40.73 -16.44 13.01
CA LYS A 81 41.36 -17.77 12.96
C LYS A 81 40.68 -18.67 11.95
N ALA A 82 41.49 -19.54 11.34
CA ALA A 82 41.04 -20.69 10.57
C ALA A 82 42.05 -21.83 10.75
N GLY A 83 41.60 -22.96 11.28
CA GLY A 83 42.49 -24.05 11.70
C GLY A 83 43.49 -23.58 12.77
N THR A 84 44.79 -23.83 12.53
CA THR A 84 45.87 -23.41 13.44
C THR A 84 46.42 -22.02 13.13
N SER A 85 45.97 -21.38 12.06
CA SER A 85 46.47 -20.08 11.60
C SER A 85 45.61 -18.94 12.13
N SER A 86 46.22 -17.76 12.29
CA SER A 86 45.54 -16.57 12.77
C SER A 86 46.06 -15.29 12.12
N VAL A 87 45.16 -14.32 12.00
CA VAL A 87 45.43 -12.93 11.64
C VAL A 87 45.05 -12.04 12.81
N THR A 88 45.89 -11.07 13.14
CA THR A 88 45.66 -10.10 14.22
C THR A 88 45.58 -8.68 13.66
N CYS A 89 44.65 -7.90 14.21
CA CYS A 89 44.47 -6.46 13.93
C CYS A 89 44.33 -5.72 15.25
N THR A 90 44.89 -4.51 15.38
CA THR A 90 44.76 -3.67 16.58
C THR A 90 43.96 -2.40 16.26
N PRO A 91 42.64 -2.50 16.06
CA PRO A 91 41.84 -1.38 15.55
C PRO A 91 41.46 -0.32 16.60
N GLU A 92 41.80 -0.52 17.87
CA GLU A 92 41.41 0.33 19.01
C GLU A 92 39.89 0.57 19.11
N ILE A 93 39.10 -0.50 19.19
CA ILE A 93 37.64 -0.39 19.39
C ILE A 93 37.34 0.18 20.77
N ALA A 94 36.55 1.26 20.81
CA ALA A 94 36.13 1.91 22.04
C ALA A 94 35.04 1.11 22.76
N LEU A 95 35.07 1.12 24.10
CA LEU A 95 33.98 0.58 24.91
C LEU A 95 32.76 1.51 24.86
N ASN A 96 31.58 0.94 25.05
CA ASN A 96 30.29 1.61 25.09
C ASN A 96 29.96 2.41 23.82
N THR A 97 30.64 2.14 22.70
CA THR A 97 30.42 2.79 21.41
C THR A 97 30.19 1.73 20.34
N TRP A 98 29.18 1.93 19.50
CA TRP A 98 28.91 1.05 18.36
C TRP A 98 30.06 1.10 17.35
N SER A 99 30.53 -0.08 16.93
CA SER A 99 31.52 -0.24 15.87
C SER A 99 31.06 -1.33 14.91
N GLN A 100 31.08 -1.02 13.61
CA GLN A 100 30.86 -2.01 12.57
C GLN A 100 32.19 -2.67 12.22
N LEU A 101 32.22 -3.99 12.21
CA LEU A 101 33.36 -4.79 11.79
C LEU A 101 33.02 -5.47 10.47
N THR A 102 33.91 -5.34 9.47
CA THR A 102 33.85 -6.13 8.24
C THR A 102 35.17 -6.87 8.05
N MET A 103 35.11 -8.20 8.00
CA MET A 103 36.23 -9.07 7.69
C MET A 103 36.04 -9.67 6.31
N VAL A 104 37.01 -9.45 5.44
CA VAL A 104 37.06 -10.01 4.09
C VAL A 104 38.22 -10.99 4.03
N TYR A 105 37.93 -12.24 3.72
CA TYR A 105 38.88 -13.31 3.49
C TYR A 105 38.92 -13.62 1.99
N ASP A 106 40.11 -13.59 1.42
CA ASP A 106 40.38 -13.83 0.00
C ASP A 106 41.72 -14.56 -0.16
N ASN A 107 41.64 -15.86 -0.46
CA ASN A 107 42.74 -16.77 -0.74
C ASN A 107 43.88 -16.70 0.32
N GLY A 108 43.51 -16.84 1.60
CA GLY A 108 44.46 -16.77 2.73
C GLY A 108 44.76 -15.36 3.24
N THR A 109 44.43 -14.31 2.46
CA THR A 109 44.56 -12.91 2.88
C THR A 109 43.33 -12.48 3.65
N VAL A 110 43.51 -11.75 4.75
CA VAL A 110 42.41 -11.15 5.52
C VAL A 110 42.56 -9.63 5.58
N LYS A 111 41.53 -8.94 5.11
CA LYS A 111 41.35 -7.50 5.29
C LYS A 111 40.29 -7.26 6.36
N LEU A 112 40.59 -6.34 7.29
CA LEU A 112 39.68 -5.96 8.36
C LEU A 112 39.35 -4.48 8.27
N TYR A 113 38.08 -4.16 8.37
CA TYR A 113 37.56 -2.81 8.37
C TYR A 113 36.80 -2.54 9.66
N VAL A 114 37.02 -1.37 10.25
CA VAL A 114 36.24 -0.86 11.38
C VAL A 114 35.58 0.43 10.97
N ASN A 115 34.26 0.50 11.05
CA ASN A 115 33.45 1.62 10.55
C ASN A 115 33.81 1.97 9.10
N ASN A 116 33.97 0.94 8.26
CA ASN A 116 34.36 1.05 6.85
C ASN A 116 35.74 1.67 6.59
N GLU A 117 36.63 1.70 7.59
CA GLU A 117 38.03 2.07 7.40
C GLU A 117 38.93 0.82 7.46
N LEU A 118 39.76 0.62 6.43
CA LEU A 118 40.73 -0.48 6.40
C LEU A 118 41.75 -0.34 7.53
N LYS A 119 42.02 -1.44 8.23
CA LYS A 119 43.02 -1.51 9.31
C LYS A 119 44.13 -2.48 8.92
N GLU A 120 45.33 -2.23 9.46
CA GLU A 120 46.47 -3.10 9.23
C GLU A 120 46.28 -4.45 9.93
N THR A 121 46.67 -5.52 9.23
CA THR A 121 46.57 -6.88 9.71
C THR A 121 47.93 -7.57 9.64
N THR A 122 48.20 -8.46 10.59
CA THR A 122 49.43 -9.27 10.63
C THR A 122 49.07 -10.75 10.71
N GLY A 123 49.71 -11.56 9.87
CA GLY A 123 49.45 -13.00 9.74
C GLY A 123 48.72 -13.34 8.44
N THR A 124 48.45 -14.64 8.25
CA THR A 124 47.67 -15.16 7.11
C THR A 124 46.82 -16.34 7.58
N LEU A 125 45.78 -16.65 6.83
CA LEU A 125 44.98 -17.86 6.96
C LEU A 125 45.37 -18.88 5.87
N PRO A 126 44.91 -20.14 5.96
CA PRO A 126 45.06 -21.09 4.86
C PRO A 126 44.36 -20.55 3.59
N ALA A 127 44.81 -20.98 2.42
CA ALA A 127 44.25 -20.52 1.13
C ALA A 127 42.79 -20.94 0.89
N ILE A 128 42.35 -22.01 1.57
CA ILE A 128 40.96 -22.48 1.60
C ILE A 128 40.52 -22.71 3.03
N LEU A 129 39.27 -22.41 3.35
CA LEU A 129 38.72 -22.68 4.67
C LEU A 129 38.54 -24.19 4.88
N PRO A 130 38.89 -24.73 6.06
CA PRO A 130 38.60 -26.12 6.38
C PRO A 130 37.08 -26.35 6.51
N ASP A 131 36.69 -27.63 6.58
CA ASP A 131 35.30 -27.97 6.82
C ASP A 131 34.88 -27.59 8.25
N ALA A 132 33.71 -26.97 8.38
CA ALA A 132 33.11 -26.74 9.67
C ALA A 132 32.66 -28.06 10.31
N VAL A 133 32.94 -28.21 11.60
CA VAL A 133 32.62 -29.45 12.36
C VAL A 133 31.58 -29.22 13.46
N HIS A 134 31.25 -27.95 13.75
CA HIS A 134 30.30 -27.56 14.77
C HIS A 134 29.37 -26.44 14.26
N THR A 135 28.22 -26.28 14.92
CA THR A 135 27.29 -25.17 14.72
C THR A 135 27.96 -23.83 15.09
N CYS A 136 27.57 -22.75 14.42
CA CYS A 136 28.05 -21.40 14.71
C CYS A 136 27.68 -20.97 16.14
N TYR A 137 28.61 -20.32 16.83
CA TYR A 137 28.35 -19.51 18.01
C TYR A 137 28.51 -18.01 17.69
N ILE A 138 27.57 -17.19 18.16
CA ILE A 138 27.62 -15.73 18.08
C ILE A 138 27.62 -15.16 19.49
N GLY A 139 28.59 -14.28 19.77
CA GLY A 139 28.71 -13.55 21.03
C GLY A 139 29.10 -14.37 22.25
N LYS A 140 29.67 -15.58 22.12
CA LYS A 140 30.04 -16.41 23.27
C LYS A 140 31.15 -15.74 24.11
N ASN A 141 30.92 -15.60 25.42
CA ASN A 141 31.76 -14.86 26.36
C ASN A 141 31.90 -13.34 26.05
N PHE A 142 31.13 -12.81 25.09
CA PHE A 142 31.14 -11.38 24.78
C PHE A 142 30.28 -10.63 25.79
N LYS A 143 30.74 -9.46 26.25
CA LYS A 143 30.00 -8.61 27.17
C LYS A 143 29.70 -7.26 26.53
N GLY A 144 28.47 -7.09 26.09
CA GLY A 144 28.01 -5.94 25.31
C GLY A 144 26.86 -6.28 24.38
N GLN A 145 26.62 -5.42 23.40
CA GLN A 145 25.54 -5.59 22.42
C GLN A 145 26.08 -6.01 21.05
N ILE A 146 25.33 -6.85 20.34
CA ILE A 146 25.62 -7.30 18.98
C ILE A 146 24.40 -7.07 18.10
N ASP A 147 24.64 -6.63 16.87
CA ASP A 147 23.59 -6.36 15.90
C ASP A 147 24.06 -6.68 14.46
N GLU A 148 23.11 -6.80 13.53
CA GLU A 148 23.35 -6.80 12.07
C GLU A 148 24.50 -7.72 11.61
N ILE A 149 24.37 -9.03 11.89
CA ILE A 149 25.37 -10.04 11.55
C ILE A 149 25.13 -10.60 10.15
N ARG A 150 26.12 -10.55 9.26
CA ARG A 150 26.03 -11.05 7.88
C ARG A 150 27.21 -11.95 7.56
N VAL A 151 26.94 -13.05 6.86
CA VAL A 151 27.96 -14.00 6.39
C VAL A 151 27.78 -14.19 4.90
N TRP A 152 28.85 -14.02 4.14
CA TRP A 152 28.87 -14.15 2.69
C TRP A 152 29.91 -15.18 2.27
N LYS A 153 29.59 -15.97 1.24
CA LYS A 153 30.52 -16.91 0.58
C LYS A 153 31.34 -16.27 -0.54
N LYS A 154 31.57 -14.96 -0.44
CA LYS A 154 32.27 -14.12 -1.41
C LYS A 154 33.14 -13.11 -0.69
N ALA A 155 34.31 -12.81 -1.26
CA ALA A 155 35.14 -11.70 -0.82
C ALA A 155 34.52 -10.38 -1.34
N LEU A 156 33.74 -9.71 -0.51
CA LEU A 156 33.08 -8.46 -0.90
C LEU A 156 34.08 -7.33 -1.13
N GLU A 157 33.81 -6.51 -2.13
CA GLU A 157 34.47 -5.22 -2.31
C GLU A 157 33.89 -4.18 -1.35
N GLN A 158 34.71 -3.22 -0.91
CA GLN A 158 34.31 -2.21 0.09
C GLN A 158 33.06 -1.39 -0.32
N LYS A 159 32.91 -1.09 -1.62
CA LYS A 159 31.71 -0.41 -2.14
C LYS A 159 30.42 -1.21 -1.96
N ASP A 160 30.53 -2.53 -1.83
CA ASP A 160 29.40 -3.45 -1.72
C ASP A 160 29.13 -3.87 -0.26
N PHE A 161 29.77 -3.23 0.73
CA PHE A 161 29.57 -3.57 2.13
C PHE A 161 28.18 -3.22 2.66
N PHE A 162 27.59 -2.12 2.17
CA PHE A 162 26.32 -1.56 2.66
C PHE A 162 26.19 -1.62 4.20
N TRP A 163 27.28 -1.28 4.90
CA TRP A 163 27.50 -1.59 6.31
C TRP A 163 26.62 -0.79 7.28
N ASN A 164 26.04 0.31 6.80
CA ASN A 164 25.20 1.25 7.55
C ASN A 164 23.71 1.21 7.15
N ASN A 165 23.28 0.17 6.44
CA ASN A 165 21.88 -0.04 6.05
C ASN A 165 21.52 -1.52 6.15
N THR A 166 20.25 -1.85 6.38
CA THR A 166 19.79 -3.24 6.28
C THR A 166 19.86 -3.75 4.83
N LEU A 167 19.89 -5.07 4.65
CA LEU A 167 19.92 -5.68 3.33
C LEU A 167 18.53 -6.13 2.88
N ASN A 168 18.35 -6.13 1.56
CA ASN A 168 17.23 -6.74 0.87
C ASN A 168 17.73 -7.51 -0.36
N LYS A 169 16.82 -8.22 -1.03
CA LYS A 169 17.12 -9.07 -2.19
C LYS A 169 17.68 -8.32 -3.42
N PHE A 170 17.62 -7.00 -3.45
CA PHE A 170 18.16 -6.17 -4.53
C PHE A 170 19.65 -5.84 -4.34
N ASN A 171 20.27 -6.29 -3.24
CA ASN A 171 21.71 -6.20 -3.10
C ASN A 171 22.41 -6.97 -4.26
N PRO A 172 23.39 -6.38 -4.97
CA PRO A 172 24.02 -7.03 -6.13
C PRO A 172 24.70 -8.37 -5.84
N ASN A 173 25.04 -8.63 -4.58
CA ASN A 173 25.70 -9.85 -4.13
C ASN A 173 24.76 -10.78 -3.35
N TYR A 174 23.43 -10.52 -3.30
CA TYR A 174 22.48 -11.23 -2.43
C TYR A 174 22.54 -12.76 -2.59
N ASP A 175 22.75 -13.29 -3.79
CA ASP A 175 22.90 -14.74 -4.07
C ASP A 175 24.13 -15.39 -3.39
N THR A 176 25.04 -14.58 -2.88
CA THR A 176 26.23 -15.00 -2.11
C THR A 176 26.05 -14.81 -0.60
N LEU A 177 24.92 -14.29 -0.14
CA LEU A 177 24.59 -14.19 1.28
C LEU A 177 24.28 -15.60 1.80
N VAL A 178 25.02 -16.03 2.81
CA VAL A 178 24.85 -17.33 3.46
C VAL A 178 23.89 -17.21 4.64
N SER A 179 24.04 -16.16 5.44
CA SER A 179 23.15 -15.91 6.59
C SER A 179 23.08 -14.42 6.90
N TYR A 180 21.93 -13.98 7.39
CA TYR A 180 21.72 -12.61 7.84
C TYR A 180 20.81 -12.57 9.06
N TRP A 181 21.38 -12.17 10.20
CA TRP A 181 20.64 -11.98 11.44
C TRP A 181 20.63 -10.49 11.81
N LYS A 182 19.44 -9.88 11.73
CA LYS A 182 19.23 -8.46 12.07
C LYS A 182 19.04 -8.17 13.55
N CYS A 183 18.87 -9.20 14.39
CA CYS A 183 18.51 -9.08 15.82
C CYS A 183 17.16 -8.38 16.14
N ASP A 184 16.50 -7.77 15.16
CA ASP A 184 15.27 -6.97 15.26
C ASP A 184 13.93 -7.73 15.38
N GLN A 185 13.95 -9.06 15.50
CA GLN A 185 12.72 -9.89 15.63
C GLN A 185 12.35 -10.10 17.09
N GLU A 186 11.96 -9.04 17.79
CA GLU A 186 11.55 -9.05 19.20
C GLU A 186 10.36 -9.96 19.52
N GLN A 187 9.52 -10.27 18.53
CA GLN A 187 8.42 -11.23 18.67
C GLN A 187 8.87 -12.70 18.57
N CYS A 188 10.09 -12.96 18.12
CA CYS A 188 10.64 -14.32 17.99
C CYS A 188 11.48 -14.67 19.21
N GLU A 189 11.24 -15.83 19.82
CA GLU A 189 12.09 -16.33 20.92
C GLU A 189 13.56 -16.49 20.48
N ASN A 190 13.77 -16.99 19.27
CA ASN A 190 15.06 -17.27 18.68
C ASN A 190 15.48 -16.19 17.67
N LEU A 191 16.77 -16.17 17.31
CA LEU A 191 17.33 -15.26 16.32
C LEU A 191 17.04 -15.78 14.90
N VAL A 192 16.31 -15.01 14.09
CA VAL A 192 15.91 -15.44 12.75
C VAL A 192 17.01 -15.10 11.75
N ASP A 193 17.36 -16.09 10.93
CA ASP A 193 18.16 -15.90 9.73
C ASP A 193 17.22 -15.53 8.58
N TYR A 194 17.46 -14.39 7.93
CA TYR A 194 16.68 -13.90 6.79
C TYR A 194 16.97 -14.65 5.48
N GLN A 195 17.96 -15.54 5.45
CA GLN A 195 18.10 -16.58 4.41
C GLN A 195 17.30 -17.87 4.74
N PHE A 196 16.69 -17.93 5.93
CA PHE A 196 15.90 -19.06 6.43
C PHE A 196 16.65 -20.40 6.47
N ALA A 197 17.98 -20.38 6.59
CA ALA A 197 18.81 -21.59 6.57
C ALA A 197 19.46 -21.90 7.93
N HIS A 198 19.86 -20.86 8.68
CA HIS A 198 20.68 -21.01 9.89
C HIS A 198 20.11 -20.19 11.07
N HIS A 199 18.87 -20.45 11.48
CA HIS A 199 18.29 -19.80 12.66
C HIS A 199 19.14 -20.04 13.92
N GLY A 200 19.16 -19.06 14.83
CA GLY A 200 19.98 -19.08 16.05
C GLY A 200 19.16 -19.26 17.31
N ILE A 201 19.50 -20.23 18.15
CA ILE A 201 18.93 -20.42 19.47
C ILE A 201 19.59 -19.46 20.45
N ILE A 202 18.80 -18.58 21.06
CA ILE A 202 19.27 -17.63 22.06
C ILE A 202 19.44 -18.35 23.40
N ASN A 203 20.63 -18.28 24.00
CA ASN A 203 20.93 -18.81 25.32
C ASN A 203 21.39 -17.67 26.24
N ASN A 204 20.59 -17.34 27.26
CA ASN A 204 20.89 -16.29 28.25
C ASN A 204 21.23 -14.93 27.63
N LEU A 205 20.55 -14.53 26.56
CA LEU A 205 20.62 -13.17 26.00
C LEU A 205 19.25 -12.53 26.04
N GLN A 206 19.23 -11.20 26.01
CA GLN A 206 18.01 -10.42 25.89
C GLN A 206 18.11 -9.51 24.68
N ARG A 207 16.99 -9.24 24.02
CA ARG A 207 16.94 -8.15 23.03
C ARG A 207 16.73 -6.82 23.73
N VAL A 208 17.38 -5.78 23.24
CA VAL A 208 17.26 -4.41 23.74
C VAL A 208 17.13 -3.46 22.58
N VAL A 209 16.33 -2.41 22.76
CA VAL A 209 16.17 -1.35 21.76
C VAL A 209 17.51 -0.62 21.57
N VAL A 210 17.86 -0.33 20.32
CA VAL A 210 19.06 0.43 19.96
C VAL A 210 18.66 1.88 19.73
N GLU A 211 18.94 2.74 20.71
CA GLU A 211 18.63 4.18 20.64
C GLU A 211 19.87 5.04 20.33
N ASP A 212 21.07 4.46 20.45
CA ASP A 212 22.33 5.22 20.45
C ASP A 212 23.32 4.83 19.34
N ASN A 213 22.82 4.20 18.27
CA ASN A 213 23.59 3.99 17.04
C ASN A 213 23.21 5.04 15.97
N ALA A 214 23.91 6.17 15.96
CA ALA A 214 23.62 7.25 15.01
C ALA A 214 23.94 6.89 13.54
N VAL A 215 24.76 5.86 13.30
CA VAL A 215 25.20 5.46 11.96
C VAL A 215 24.24 4.47 11.32
N MET A 216 23.78 3.47 12.08
CA MET A 216 22.80 2.47 11.65
C MET A 216 21.43 2.79 12.27
N ARG A 217 20.68 3.67 11.60
CA ARG A 217 19.31 4.03 12.00
C ARG A 217 18.30 3.36 11.09
N TYR A 218 17.29 2.74 11.69
CA TYR A 218 16.10 2.33 10.97
C TYR A 218 15.26 3.58 10.72
N ARG A 219 14.94 3.84 9.45
CA ARG A 219 14.26 5.07 9.02
C ARG A 219 12.84 4.78 8.60
N ILE A 220 12.00 5.79 8.72
CA ILE A 220 10.77 5.85 7.95
C ILE A 220 11.16 6.13 6.50
N VAL A 221 10.74 5.25 5.60
CA VAL A 221 10.90 5.38 4.15
C VAL A 221 9.51 5.52 3.57
N THR A 222 9.11 6.77 3.33
CA THR A 222 7.79 7.11 2.80
C THR A 222 7.78 7.02 1.27
N GLY A 223 6.88 6.19 0.74
CA GLY A 223 6.46 6.26 -0.66
C GLY A 223 5.27 7.19 -0.84
N TYR A 224 5.05 7.68 -2.06
CA TYR A 224 3.83 8.40 -2.42
C TYR A 224 3.21 7.80 -3.68
N THR A 225 1.88 7.72 -3.70
CA THR A 225 1.07 7.38 -4.88
C THR A 225 -0.32 7.99 -4.71
N ASN A 226 -1.22 7.75 -5.65
CA ASN A 226 -2.66 7.92 -5.44
C ASN A 226 -3.41 6.69 -5.98
N LEU A 227 -4.68 6.55 -5.62
CA LEU A 227 -5.49 5.38 -5.95
C LEU A 227 -5.63 5.15 -7.48
N MET A 228 -5.73 6.24 -8.25
CA MET A 228 -5.76 6.15 -9.72
C MET A 228 -4.43 5.65 -10.29
N ARG A 229 -3.30 6.18 -9.78
CA ARG A 229 -1.95 5.80 -10.22
C ARG A 229 -1.54 4.40 -9.76
N PHE A 230 -2.11 3.94 -8.66
CA PHE A 230 -2.00 2.54 -8.25
C PHE A 230 -2.63 1.60 -9.27
N THR A 231 -3.73 2.02 -9.91
CA THR A 231 -4.47 1.20 -10.87
C THR A 231 -3.81 1.18 -12.26
N ASP A 232 -3.31 2.31 -12.76
CA ASP A 232 -2.76 2.43 -14.12
C ASP A 232 -1.26 2.11 -14.28
N ARG A 233 -0.50 1.88 -13.19
CA ARG A 233 0.96 1.64 -13.24
C ARG A 233 1.40 0.23 -12.85
N GLY A 234 1.22 -0.73 -13.75
CA GLY A 234 1.63 -2.13 -13.54
C GLY A 234 3.14 -2.38 -13.35
N ASN A 235 3.98 -1.35 -13.55
CA ASN A 235 5.41 -1.44 -13.27
C ASN A 235 5.73 -1.31 -11.77
N ILE A 236 4.81 -0.81 -10.95
CA ILE A 236 5.00 -0.71 -9.50
C ILE A 236 4.43 -1.96 -8.84
N ASN A 237 5.25 -3.00 -8.77
CA ASN A 237 4.87 -4.28 -8.19
C ASN A 237 5.04 -4.32 -6.66
N ARG A 238 4.61 -5.44 -6.05
CA ARG A 238 4.73 -5.71 -4.62
C ARG A 238 6.12 -5.44 -4.05
N ASP A 239 7.19 -5.80 -4.75
CA ASP A 239 8.54 -5.64 -4.22
C ASP A 239 8.96 -4.17 -4.12
N MET A 240 8.50 -3.32 -5.04
CA MET A 240 8.73 -1.87 -4.96
C MET A 240 7.99 -1.25 -3.77
N PHE A 241 6.76 -1.73 -3.49
CA PHE A 241 6.04 -1.34 -2.28
C PHE A 241 6.80 -1.78 -1.02
N LEU A 242 7.37 -2.99 -0.99
CA LEU A 242 8.19 -3.46 0.14
C LEU A 242 9.50 -2.68 0.37
N MET A 243 9.88 -1.77 -0.54
CA MET A 243 10.98 -0.83 -0.30
C MET A 243 10.60 0.33 0.62
N THR A 244 9.31 0.52 0.90
CA THR A 244 8.79 1.56 1.79
C THR A 244 8.12 0.93 3.02
N ASN A 245 8.13 1.64 4.14
CA ASN A 245 7.46 1.25 5.39
C ASN A 245 6.47 2.31 5.90
N ASP A 246 6.26 3.34 5.08
CA ASP A 246 5.21 4.35 5.17
C ASP A 246 4.76 4.68 3.73
N LEU A 247 3.48 4.91 3.54
CA LEU A 247 2.89 5.25 2.24
C LEU A 247 1.89 6.39 2.39
N ILE A 248 2.09 7.47 1.64
CA ILE A 248 1.09 8.52 1.48
C ILE A 248 0.26 8.22 0.23
N LEU A 249 -1.05 8.11 0.41
CA LEU A 249 -2.03 8.13 -0.67
C LEU A 249 -2.52 9.56 -0.87
N LEU A 250 -1.99 10.25 -1.88
CA LEU A 250 -2.37 11.60 -2.31
C LEU A 250 -3.73 11.60 -3.00
N SER A 251 -4.74 11.21 -2.23
CA SER A 251 -6.08 10.86 -2.72
C SER A 251 -7.19 11.63 -2.02
N ALA A 252 -6.98 12.12 -0.79
CA ALA A 252 -8.00 12.90 -0.10
C ALA A 252 -8.04 14.32 -0.68
N LYS A 253 -8.94 14.53 -1.65
CA LYS A 253 -9.07 15.80 -2.39
C LYS A 253 -10.05 16.73 -1.68
N VAL A 254 -9.57 17.90 -1.29
CA VAL A 254 -10.41 19.01 -0.83
C VAL A 254 -11.18 19.57 -2.01
N GLN A 255 -12.51 19.65 -1.88
CA GLN A 255 -13.41 20.16 -2.90
C GLN A 255 -13.63 21.67 -2.79
N GLN A 256 -14.36 22.23 -3.76
CA GLN A 256 -14.67 23.66 -3.81
C GLN A 256 -15.59 24.13 -2.67
N ASP A 257 -16.39 23.23 -2.10
CA ASP A 257 -17.23 23.46 -0.92
C ASP A 257 -16.54 23.06 0.39
N GLY A 258 -15.25 22.70 0.31
CA GLY A 258 -14.44 22.23 1.45
C GLY A 258 -14.65 20.77 1.85
N SER A 259 -15.62 20.05 1.29
CA SER A 259 -15.73 18.60 1.54
C SER A 259 -14.44 17.87 1.14
N LEU A 260 -14.18 16.72 1.77
CA LEU A 260 -12.94 15.98 1.58
C LEU A 260 -13.25 14.52 1.26
N PHE A 261 -12.92 14.06 0.05
CA PHE A 261 -13.09 12.65 -0.28
C PHE A 261 -12.04 12.08 -1.25
N PRO A 262 -11.81 10.75 -1.21
CA PRO A 262 -10.93 10.04 -2.13
C PRO A 262 -11.50 9.92 -3.54
N GLU A 263 -10.67 9.60 -4.55
CA GLU A 263 -11.13 9.51 -5.94
C GLU A 263 -12.16 8.41 -6.21
N TYR A 264 -12.23 7.38 -5.36
CA TYR A 264 -13.16 6.25 -5.51
C TYR A 264 -14.05 6.16 -4.28
N PRO A 265 -15.30 6.68 -4.35
CA PRO A 265 -16.28 6.58 -3.27
C PRO A 265 -16.50 5.14 -2.80
N ASP A 266 -17.00 4.99 -1.58
CA ASP A 266 -17.36 3.67 -1.06
C ASP A 266 -18.84 3.39 -1.34
N ASN A 267 -19.10 2.59 -2.38
CA ASN A 267 -20.44 2.12 -2.70
C ASN A 267 -20.70 0.73 -2.11
N SER A 268 -20.10 0.41 -0.96
CA SER A 268 -20.42 -0.84 -0.25
C SER A 268 -21.91 -0.87 0.10
N ALA A 269 -22.57 -1.94 -0.29
CA ALA A 269 -24.00 -2.11 -0.24
C ALA A 269 -24.43 -2.98 0.96
N VAL A 270 -25.48 -2.56 1.65
CA VAL A 270 -26.05 -3.30 2.78
C VAL A 270 -27.11 -4.28 2.27
N PRO A 271 -26.97 -5.60 2.53
CA PRO A 271 -27.93 -6.60 2.10
C PRO A 271 -29.20 -6.60 2.97
N VAL A 272 -30.34 -6.80 2.33
CA VAL A 272 -31.64 -7.09 2.95
C VAL A 272 -32.23 -8.29 2.22
N ASN A 273 -32.48 -9.38 2.95
CA ASN A 273 -32.98 -10.63 2.37
C ASN A 273 -32.10 -11.15 1.20
N VAL A 274 -30.79 -11.08 1.41
CA VAL A 274 -29.73 -11.61 0.54
C VAL A 274 -28.78 -12.44 1.39
N SER A 275 -28.36 -13.60 0.91
CA SER A 275 -27.42 -14.49 1.59
C SER A 275 -26.16 -14.75 0.75
N TYR A 276 -25.12 -15.22 1.43
CA TYR A 276 -23.86 -15.62 0.80
C TYR A 276 -23.88 -17.10 0.44
N LEU A 277 -23.42 -17.44 -0.76
CA LEU A 277 -23.11 -18.80 -1.18
C LEU A 277 -21.62 -18.92 -1.52
N ASP A 278 -20.93 -19.87 -0.89
CA ASP A 278 -19.51 -20.12 -1.17
C ASP A 278 -19.28 -20.55 -2.63
N GLU A 279 -20.19 -21.37 -3.17
CA GLU A 279 -20.20 -21.76 -4.58
C GLU A 279 -21.62 -22.04 -5.08
N PHE A 280 -21.92 -21.65 -6.32
CA PHE A 280 -23.14 -22.01 -7.04
C PHE A 280 -22.89 -22.16 -8.53
N GLU A 281 -23.13 -23.35 -9.09
CA GLU A 281 -23.00 -23.65 -10.52
C GLU A 281 -21.63 -23.20 -11.11
N GLY A 282 -20.54 -23.41 -10.35
CA GLY A 282 -19.17 -23.09 -10.75
C GLY A 282 -18.70 -21.65 -10.45
N HIS A 283 -19.60 -20.77 -10.01
CA HIS A 283 -19.28 -19.43 -9.51
C HIS A 283 -19.02 -19.47 -8.01
N LYS A 284 -18.08 -18.66 -7.51
CA LYS A 284 -17.67 -18.66 -6.09
C LYS A 284 -17.95 -17.32 -5.43
N GLY A 285 -18.43 -17.34 -4.20
CA GLY A 285 -18.75 -16.13 -3.45
C GLY A 285 -19.91 -15.36 -4.09
N VAL A 286 -21.09 -15.96 -4.10
CA VAL A 286 -22.24 -15.50 -4.87
C VAL A 286 -23.26 -14.78 -3.97
N MET A 287 -23.83 -13.68 -4.47
CA MET A 287 -24.93 -12.94 -3.85
C MET A 287 -26.27 -13.59 -4.19
N ASP A 288 -26.94 -14.22 -3.22
CA ASP A 288 -28.21 -14.93 -3.39
C ASP A 288 -29.41 -14.14 -2.87
N PHE A 289 -30.25 -13.63 -3.78
CA PHE A 289 -31.40 -12.79 -3.51
C PHE A 289 -32.69 -13.63 -3.43
N HIS A 290 -33.47 -13.45 -2.38
CA HIS A 290 -34.60 -14.33 -2.07
C HIS A 290 -35.97 -13.77 -2.50
N GLY A 291 -36.03 -13.08 -3.64
CA GLY A 291 -37.27 -12.57 -4.25
C GLY A 291 -37.81 -11.31 -3.57
N ILE A 292 -39.13 -11.20 -3.46
CA ILE A 292 -39.79 -9.97 -2.97
C ILE A 292 -39.19 -9.49 -1.64
N GLY A 293 -38.76 -8.23 -1.59
CA GLY A 293 -38.10 -7.61 -0.45
C GLY A 293 -36.58 -7.77 -0.41
N SER A 294 -35.98 -8.57 -1.30
CA SER A 294 -34.53 -8.63 -1.47
C SER A 294 -33.98 -7.33 -2.05
N LYS A 295 -32.81 -6.89 -1.58
CA LYS A 295 -32.01 -5.83 -2.20
C LYS A 295 -30.67 -5.69 -1.51
N MET A 296 -29.71 -5.09 -2.21
CA MET A 296 -28.50 -4.53 -1.61
C MET A 296 -28.46 -3.05 -1.92
N VAL A 297 -28.25 -2.21 -0.90
CA VAL A 297 -28.35 -0.75 -1.01
C VAL A 297 -27.04 -0.10 -0.63
N ALA A 298 -26.42 0.63 -1.56
CA ALA A 298 -25.29 1.52 -1.29
C ALA A 298 -25.80 2.95 -1.17
N GLU A 299 -25.59 3.54 0.00
CA GLU A 299 -26.07 4.90 0.33
C GLU A 299 -25.29 5.99 -0.41
N ASP A 300 -24.01 5.74 -0.72
CA ASP A 300 -23.27 6.53 -1.69
C ASP A 300 -23.61 5.98 -3.09
N GLY A 301 -24.09 6.85 -3.96
CA GLY A 301 -24.48 6.50 -5.32
C GLY A 301 -23.58 7.13 -6.39
N ARG A 302 -22.43 7.68 -6.01
CA ARG A 302 -21.54 8.43 -6.91
C ARG A 302 -20.75 7.53 -7.87
N ALA A 303 -21.44 6.75 -8.69
CA ALA A 303 -20.92 5.96 -9.80
C ALA A 303 -21.99 5.76 -10.88
N PRO A 304 -21.70 5.83 -12.18
CA PRO A 304 -20.37 5.98 -12.79
C PRO A 304 -19.86 7.42 -12.75
N PHE A 305 -18.54 7.59 -12.87
CA PHE A 305 -17.89 8.89 -12.92
C PHE A 305 -16.57 8.85 -13.71
N ASP A 306 -16.11 10.02 -14.16
CA ASP A 306 -14.76 10.20 -14.71
C ASP A 306 -13.76 10.50 -13.57
N PRO A 307 -12.82 9.58 -13.25
CA PRO A 307 -11.85 9.74 -12.18
C PRO A 307 -10.73 10.75 -12.52
N THR A 308 -10.63 11.19 -13.79
CA THR A 308 -9.61 12.12 -14.24
C THR A 308 -9.95 13.58 -13.96
N GLU A 309 -11.20 13.85 -13.58
CA GLU A 309 -11.62 15.18 -13.18
C GLU A 309 -10.90 15.68 -11.93
N ARG A 310 -10.68 16.99 -11.90
CA ARG A 310 -9.95 17.62 -10.78
C ARG A 310 -10.77 17.60 -9.50
N PHE A 311 -12.07 17.89 -9.61
CA PHE A 311 -13.01 17.99 -8.50
C PHE A 311 -14.22 17.11 -8.74
N GLY A 312 -14.84 16.66 -7.66
CA GLY A 312 -16.06 15.87 -7.73
C GLY A 312 -15.86 14.48 -8.32
N CYS A 313 -16.99 13.86 -8.61
CA CYS A 313 -17.10 12.70 -9.49
C CYS A 313 -17.54 13.25 -10.85
N GLY A 314 -16.64 13.32 -11.83
CA GLY A 314 -16.91 13.90 -13.14
C GLY A 314 -18.02 13.19 -13.91
N THR A 315 -18.75 13.90 -14.77
CA THR A 315 -19.70 13.25 -15.70
C THR A 315 -18.94 12.47 -16.77
N PRO A 316 -19.08 11.14 -16.86
CA PRO A 316 -18.46 10.40 -17.94
C PRO A 316 -19.30 10.55 -19.22
N ASN A 317 -18.64 10.54 -20.37
CA ASN A 317 -19.34 10.59 -21.67
C ASN A 317 -20.17 9.32 -21.94
N VAL A 318 -19.79 8.22 -21.32
CA VAL A 318 -20.37 6.88 -21.49
C VAL A 318 -20.25 6.12 -20.18
N ALA A 319 -21.12 5.16 -19.96
CA ALA A 319 -21.01 4.26 -18.82
C ALA A 319 -21.37 2.83 -19.20
N THR A 320 -20.94 1.87 -18.38
CA THR A 320 -21.34 0.48 -18.54
C THR A 320 -21.61 -0.16 -17.19
N VAL A 321 -22.74 -0.85 -17.04
CA VAL A 321 -22.99 -1.76 -15.92
C VAL A 321 -22.89 -3.18 -16.46
N SER A 322 -22.20 -4.07 -15.75
CA SER A 322 -22.08 -5.47 -16.16
C SER A 322 -22.00 -6.41 -14.98
N GLY A 323 -22.33 -7.68 -15.19
CA GLY A 323 -22.15 -8.72 -14.18
C GLY A 323 -22.83 -10.02 -14.60
N TRP A 324 -22.62 -11.06 -13.81
CA TRP A 324 -23.32 -12.32 -13.95
C TRP A 324 -24.68 -12.25 -13.25
N ILE A 325 -25.70 -12.78 -13.91
CA ILE A 325 -27.05 -12.93 -13.36
C ILE A 325 -27.53 -14.36 -13.55
N TYR A 326 -28.10 -14.93 -12.50
CA TYR A 326 -28.86 -16.18 -12.52
C TYR A 326 -30.27 -15.89 -12.05
N ILE A 327 -31.29 -16.21 -12.84
CA ILE A 327 -32.68 -16.00 -12.45
C ILE A 327 -33.22 -17.33 -11.93
N ASP A 328 -33.51 -17.43 -10.64
CA ASP A 328 -34.15 -18.63 -10.06
C ASP A 328 -35.64 -18.65 -10.40
N LYS A 329 -36.29 -17.50 -10.28
CA LYS A 329 -37.69 -17.30 -10.68
C LYS A 329 -37.88 -15.93 -11.30
N TRP A 330 -38.67 -15.88 -12.37
CA TRP A 330 -39.01 -14.61 -12.99
C TRP A 330 -39.95 -13.81 -12.07
N VAL A 331 -39.53 -12.60 -11.70
CA VAL A 331 -40.34 -11.62 -10.98
C VAL A 331 -40.42 -10.39 -11.87
N GLU A 332 -41.60 -10.15 -12.46
CA GLU A 332 -41.80 -9.01 -13.35
C GLU A 332 -41.55 -7.69 -12.59
N GLY A 333 -40.70 -6.83 -13.15
CA GLY A 333 -40.30 -5.57 -12.53
C GLY A 333 -39.15 -5.68 -11.53
N ALA A 334 -38.63 -6.87 -11.22
CA ALA A 334 -37.48 -7.01 -10.33
C ALA A 334 -36.25 -6.29 -10.89
N GLY A 335 -35.63 -5.46 -10.06
CA GLY A 335 -34.43 -4.70 -10.38
C GLY A 335 -33.19 -5.59 -10.37
N ILE A 336 -32.32 -5.41 -11.36
CA ILE A 336 -30.98 -6.00 -11.41
C ILE A 336 -29.98 -4.97 -10.87
N PHE A 337 -30.04 -3.76 -11.41
CA PHE A 337 -29.23 -2.62 -11.01
C PHE A 337 -30.07 -1.34 -11.11
N SER A 338 -29.91 -0.43 -10.17
CA SER A 338 -30.45 0.92 -10.25
C SER A 338 -29.46 1.90 -9.65
N ASN A 339 -29.17 2.97 -10.37
CA ASN A 339 -28.71 4.22 -9.78
C ASN A 339 -29.76 5.29 -10.07
N TYR A 340 -30.41 5.80 -9.03
CA TYR A 340 -31.59 6.64 -9.19
C TYR A 340 -31.51 7.88 -8.30
N GLN A 341 -31.64 9.04 -8.93
CA GLN A 341 -31.87 10.31 -8.25
C GLN A 341 -33.30 10.79 -8.51
N ASP A 342 -33.70 10.80 -9.78
CA ASP A 342 -35.05 11.11 -10.23
C ASP A 342 -35.28 10.54 -11.65
N GLU A 343 -36.46 10.75 -12.21
CA GLU A 343 -36.85 10.23 -13.54
C GLU A 343 -35.99 10.73 -14.70
N ASP A 344 -35.37 11.91 -14.56
CA ASP A 344 -34.50 12.49 -15.58
C ASP A 344 -33.01 12.23 -15.27
N ASN A 345 -32.71 11.62 -14.12
CA ASN A 345 -31.37 11.28 -13.63
C ASN A 345 -31.36 9.86 -13.06
N CYS A 346 -31.44 8.86 -13.95
CA CYS A 346 -31.44 7.45 -13.54
C CYS A 346 -30.78 6.51 -14.56
N MET A 347 -30.24 5.41 -14.05
CA MET A 347 -29.78 4.24 -14.79
C MET A 347 -30.37 2.99 -14.14
N ILE A 348 -31.40 2.40 -14.74
CA ILE A 348 -32.11 1.23 -14.20
C ILE A 348 -32.04 0.08 -15.19
N ILE A 349 -31.78 -1.13 -14.69
CA ILE A 349 -31.83 -2.39 -15.42
C ILE A 349 -32.74 -3.32 -14.61
N LYS A 350 -33.80 -3.84 -15.24
CA LYS A 350 -34.80 -4.68 -14.56
C LYS A 350 -35.38 -5.75 -15.47
N LEU A 351 -35.99 -6.76 -14.88
CA LEU A 351 -36.82 -7.75 -15.57
C LEU A 351 -38.14 -7.11 -16.00
N GLY A 352 -38.56 -7.36 -17.24
CA GLY A 352 -39.86 -6.96 -17.79
C GLY A 352 -40.87 -8.11 -17.78
N GLN A 353 -41.70 -8.19 -18.82
CA GLN A 353 -42.69 -9.25 -18.95
C GLN A 353 -42.05 -10.63 -19.08
N GLU A 354 -42.54 -11.60 -18.30
CA GLU A 354 -42.03 -12.98 -18.29
C GLU A 354 -42.24 -13.66 -19.64
N THR A 355 -43.40 -13.45 -20.24
CA THR A 355 -43.80 -14.08 -21.52
C THR A 355 -42.83 -13.79 -22.67
N ASN A 356 -42.13 -12.65 -22.61
CA ASN A 356 -41.15 -12.22 -23.60
C ASN A 356 -39.70 -12.29 -23.07
N LYS A 357 -39.52 -12.74 -21.82
CA LYS A 357 -38.25 -12.73 -21.08
C LYS A 357 -37.50 -11.40 -21.25
N GLU A 358 -38.19 -10.32 -20.90
CA GLU A 358 -37.71 -8.95 -21.15
C GLU A 358 -36.60 -8.51 -20.20
N ILE A 359 -35.55 -7.92 -20.75
CA ILE A 359 -34.66 -7.02 -20.04
C ILE A 359 -35.03 -5.59 -20.42
N VAL A 360 -35.40 -4.79 -19.43
CA VAL A 360 -35.81 -3.40 -19.59
C VAL A 360 -34.74 -2.50 -18.98
N VAL A 361 -34.24 -1.56 -19.78
CA VAL A 361 -33.28 -0.54 -19.36
C VAL A 361 -33.97 0.81 -19.43
N ASP A 362 -33.98 1.55 -18.31
CA ASP A 362 -34.43 2.94 -18.26
C ASP A 362 -33.20 3.83 -18.04
N PHE A 363 -32.95 4.73 -18.99
CA PHE A 363 -31.88 5.71 -18.90
C PHE A 363 -32.47 7.10 -19.05
N CYS A 364 -32.69 7.77 -17.92
CA CYS A 364 -33.27 9.11 -17.85
C CYS A 364 -34.62 9.22 -18.60
N GLY A 365 -35.46 8.20 -18.51
CA GLY A 365 -36.76 8.13 -19.17
C GLY A 365 -36.74 7.62 -20.61
N THR A 366 -35.57 7.45 -21.23
CA THR A 366 -35.44 6.72 -22.51
C THR A 366 -35.33 5.23 -22.22
N ILE A 367 -36.32 4.46 -22.68
CA ILE A 367 -36.46 3.04 -22.33
C ILE A 367 -36.02 2.17 -23.49
N ALA A 368 -35.13 1.19 -23.23
CA ALA A 368 -34.74 0.14 -24.15
C ALA A 368 -35.23 -1.22 -23.64
N THR A 369 -35.89 -2.00 -24.51
CA THR A 369 -36.39 -3.34 -24.19
C THR A 369 -35.75 -4.39 -25.11
N LEU A 370 -35.14 -5.41 -24.50
CA LEU A 370 -34.60 -6.59 -25.18
C LEU A 370 -35.42 -7.81 -24.78
N LYS A 371 -35.77 -8.67 -25.76
CA LYS A 371 -36.64 -9.84 -25.56
C LYS A 371 -35.91 -11.14 -25.86
N ASN A 372 -36.26 -12.21 -25.14
CA ASN A 372 -35.90 -13.59 -25.44
C ASN A 372 -34.38 -13.86 -25.56
N GLN A 373 -33.55 -13.16 -24.77
CA GLN A 373 -32.09 -13.40 -24.74
C GLN A 373 -31.58 -14.03 -23.44
N VAL A 374 -32.39 -14.02 -22.37
CA VAL A 374 -32.04 -14.62 -21.07
C VAL A 374 -33.00 -15.75 -20.72
N GLU A 375 -32.58 -16.65 -19.82
CA GLU A 375 -33.32 -17.82 -19.38
C GLU A 375 -33.31 -17.96 -17.85
N VAL A 376 -34.40 -18.52 -17.30
CA VAL A 376 -34.48 -18.93 -15.90
C VAL A 376 -33.66 -20.21 -15.72
N GLY A 377 -32.96 -20.34 -14.58
CA GLY A 377 -32.17 -21.51 -14.25
C GLY A 377 -30.83 -21.59 -14.96
N LYS A 378 -30.28 -20.45 -15.41
CA LYS A 378 -29.01 -20.38 -16.15
C LYS A 378 -28.25 -19.09 -15.85
N TRP A 379 -26.93 -19.19 -15.73
CA TRP A 379 -26.05 -18.03 -15.68
C TRP A 379 -26.00 -17.33 -17.03
N HIS A 380 -26.19 -16.02 -17.01
CA HIS A 380 -25.97 -15.14 -18.14
C HIS A 380 -25.03 -14.00 -17.75
N TYR A 381 -24.14 -13.63 -18.65
CA TYR A 381 -23.36 -12.40 -18.48
C TYR A 381 -24.11 -11.24 -19.14
N LEU A 382 -24.61 -10.31 -18.33
CA LEU A 382 -25.36 -9.13 -18.79
C LEU A 382 -24.44 -7.91 -18.73
N SER A 383 -24.41 -7.12 -19.80
CA SER A 383 -23.71 -5.83 -19.84
C SER A 383 -24.54 -4.79 -20.58
N VAL A 384 -24.77 -3.63 -19.96
CA VAL A 384 -25.52 -2.52 -20.55
C VAL A 384 -24.62 -1.30 -20.65
N CYS A 385 -24.33 -0.87 -21.88
CA CYS A 385 -23.56 0.33 -22.15
C CYS A 385 -24.49 1.50 -22.53
N PHE A 386 -24.30 2.61 -21.82
CA PHE A 386 -25.05 3.85 -21.94
C PHE A 386 -24.18 4.88 -22.68
N LYS A 387 -24.65 5.31 -23.86
CA LYS A 387 -23.99 6.27 -24.75
C LYS A 387 -24.92 7.46 -25.02
N PRO A 388 -25.07 8.37 -24.05
CA PRO A 388 -26.00 9.49 -24.15
C PRO A 388 -25.74 10.32 -25.40
N SER A 389 -26.82 10.67 -26.09
CA SER A 389 -26.81 11.57 -27.24
C SER A 389 -28.16 12.23 -27.31
N GLU A 390 -28.24 13.55 -27.47
CA GLU A 390 -29.51 14.23 -27.70
C GLU A 390 -30.18 13.70 -28.98
N GLY A 391 -31.46 13.33 -28.91
CA GLY A 391 -32.19 12.88 -30.09
C GLY A 391 -33.54 12.21 -29.79
N GLU A 392 -34.31 12.06 -30.85
CA GLU A 392 -35.64 11.46 -30.81
C GLU A 392 -35.58 9.93 -30.85
N ILE A 393 -36.41 9.24 -30.06
CA ILE A 393 -36.47 7.77 -30.03
C ILE A 393 -36.78 7.16 -31.40
N THR A 394 -37.53 7.89 -32.23
CA THR A 394 -37.89 7.48 -33.60
C THR A 394 -36.77 7.75 -34.62
N GLY A 395 -35.72 8.48 -34.23
CA GLY A 395 -34.61 8.86 -35.09
C GLY A 395 -33.85 7.66 -35.65
N ARG A 396 -33.62 7.63 -36.97
CA ARG A 396 -33.00 6.48 -37.67
C ARG A 396 -31.58 6.13 -37.19
N ARG A 397 -30.82 7.11 -36.71
CA ARG A 397 -29.44 6.94 -36.23
C ARG A 397 -29.31 7.03 -34.71
N PHE A 398 -30.43 7.12 -34.00
CA PHE A 398 -30.46 7.27 -32.55
C PHE A 398 -30.36 5.91 -31.86
N ASN A 399 -29.28 5.70 -31.08
CA ASN A 399 -28.94 4.42 -30.44
C ASN A 399 -28.11 4.63 -29.15
N PRO A 400 -28.74 5.10 -28.07
CA PRO A 400 -28.03 5.48 -26.86
C PRO A 400 -27.77 4.32 -25.89
N ILE A 401 -28.34 3.13 -26.12
CA ILE A 401 -28.26 1.98 -25.21
C ILE A 401 -27.87 0.73 -25.99
N PHE A 402 -26.85 0.03 -25.51
CA PHE A 402 -26.39 -1.25 -26.05
C PHE A 402 -26.50 -2.30 -24.94
N ILE A 403 -27.18 -3.41 -25.20
CA ILE A 403 -27.37 -4.49 -24.24
C ILE A 403 -26.63 -5.71 -24.77
N SER A 404 -25.69 -6.25 -24.00
CA SER A 404 -24.95 -7.46 -24.33
C SER A 404 -25.40 -8.59 -23.41
N VAL A 405 -25.74 -9.74 -23.99
CA VAL A 405 -26.06 -10.98 -23.25
C VAL A 405 -25.17 -12.08 -23.80
N ASP A 406 -24.45 -12.78 -22.91
CA ASP A 406 -23.51 -13.85 -23.27
C ASP A 406 -22.56 -13.42 -24.41
N TYR A 407 -22.08 -12.17 -24.28
CA TYR A 407 -21.10 -11.53 -25.18
C TYR A 407 -21.64 -11.15 -26.56
N VAL A 408 -22.94 -11.30 -26.80
CA VAL A 408 -23.61 -10.87 -28.03
C VAL A 408 -24.24 -9.49 -27.80
N ILE A 409 -23.83 -8.51 -28.61
CA ILE A 409 -24.34 -7.13 -28.53
C ILE A 409 -25.69 -7.03 -29.25
N HIS A 410 -26.65 -6.41 -28.57
CA HIS A 410 -27.99 -6.08 -29.03
C HIS A 410 -28.23 -4.57 -28.98
N ASP A 411 -28.76 -4.03 -30.07
CA ASP A 411 -29.04 -2.61 -30.21
C ASP A 411 -30.17 -2.34 -31.22
N LYS A 412 -30.61 -1.08 -31.32
CA LYS A 412 -31.73 -0.70 -32.20
C LYS A 412 -31.35 -0.70 -33.69
N ILE A 413 -30.09 -0.44 -34.01
CA ILE A 413 -29.65 -0.15 -35.38
C ILE A 413 -29.05 -1.40 -36.04
N SER A 414 -28.04 -1.99 -35.41
CA SER A 414 -27.19 -3.02 -36.02
C SER A 414 -27.86 -4.38 -35.92
N SER A 415 -28.19 -4.83 -34.71
CA SER A 415 -28.92 -6.09 -34.52
C SER A 415 -30.43 -5.94 -34.73
N LYS A 416 -30.99 -4.74 -34.47
CA LYS A 416 -32.43 -4.44 -34.49
C LYS A 416 -33.25 -5.30 -33.52
N THR A 417 -32.63 -5.69 -32.41
CA THR A 417 -33.27 -6.53 -31.38
C THR A 417 -33.70 -5.74 -30.15
N VAL A 418 -33.32 -4.46 -30.07
CA VAL A 418 -33.73 -3.55 -28.99
C VAL A 418 -34.83 -2.61 -29.50
N GLU A 419 -35.93 -2.57 -28.76
CA GLU A 419 -37.05 -1.65 -28.99
C GLU A 419 -36.88 -0.43 -28.07
N LEU A 420 -36.95 0.78 -28.63
CA LEU A 420 -36.91 2.03 -27.84
C LEU A 420 -38.32 2.58 -27.61
N SER A 421 -38.56 3.10 -26.41
CA SER A 421 -39.79 3.77 -25.98
C SER A 421 -39.49 4.84 -24.92
N GLY A 422 -40.51 5.40 -24.28
CA GLY A 422 -40.35 6.43 -23.25
C GLY A 422 -40.18 7.84 -23.84
N LYS A 423 -39.32 8.65 -23.21
CA LYS A 423 -39.02 10.04 -23.59
C LYS A 423 -37.85 10.09 -24.58
N ASP A 424 -37.84 11.14 -25.40
CA ASP A 424 -36.66 11.54 -26.17
C ASP A 424 -35.51 11.93 -25.24
N MET A 425 -34.26 11.66 -25.65
CA MET A 425 -33.11 11.92 -24.82
C MET A 425 -32.64 13.36 -24.96
N THR A 426 -32.45 14.04 -23.84
CA THR A 426 -32.01 15.43 -23.75
C THR A 426 -30.57 15.60 -23.27
N ILE A 427 -29.93 14.50 -22.84
CA ILE A 427 -28.58 14.50 -22.27
C ILE A 427 -27.52 14.08 -23.29
N LYS A 428 -26.29 14.57 -23.11
CA LYS A 428 -25.10 14.23 -23.93
C LYS A 428 -24.00 13.53 -23.14
N VAL A 429 -24.12 13.49 -21.82
CA VAL A 429 -23.20 12.85 -20.87
C VAL A 429 -24.04 12.14 -19.82
N VAL A 430 -23.44 11.17 -19.13
CA VAL A 430 -24.11 10.49 -18.02
C VAL A 430 -24.24 11.47 -16.85
N PRO A 431 -25.41 11.55 -16.16
CA PRO A 431 -25.59 12.46 -15.03
C PRO A 431 -24.60 12.26 -13.89
N VAL A 432 -24.35 13.32 -13.12
CA VAL A 432 -23.63 13.20 -11.84
C VAL A 432 -24.61 12.70 -10.78
N PHE A 433 -24.34 11.51 -10.26
CA PHE A 433 -25.16 10.86 -9.24
C PHE A 433 -24.75 11.27 -7.81
N ALA A 434 -24.65 12.58 -7.56
CA ALA A 434 -24.06 13.13 -6.33
C ALA A 434 -24.87 12.81 -5.05
N ASN A 435 -26.19 12.66 -5.17
CA ASN A 435 -27.12 12.43 -4.06
C ASN A 435 -28.10 11.30 -4.40
N SER A 436 -27.60 10.25 -5.04
CA SER A 436 -28.40 9.08 -5.39
C SER A 436 -28.04 7.89 -4.52
N THR A 437 -28.79 6.81 -4.70
CA THR A 437 -28.56 5.53 -4.06
C THR A 437 -28.40 4.47 -5.15
N ILE A 438 -27.45 3.56 -4.98
CA ILE A 438 -27.34 2.38 -5.84
C ILE A 438 -28.08 1.22 -5.18
N THR A 439 -28.91 0.51 -5.96
CA THR A 439 -29.62 -0.69 -5.52
C THR A 439 -29.34 -1.85 -6.47
N LEU A 440 -28.92 -2.98 -5.91
CA LEU A 440 -28.78 -4.25 -6.63
C LEU A 440 -29.91 -5.21 -6.24
N GLY A 441 -30.44 -5.94 -7.21
CA GLY A 441 -31.34 -7.08 -6.97
C GLY A 441 -32.66 -6.74 -6.25
N ASP A 442 -33.25 -5.57 -6.50
CA ASP A 442 -34.53 -5.17 -5.87
C ASP A 442 -35.65 -6.14 -6.27
N ASN A 443 -36.14 -6.91 -5.31
CA ASN A 443 -37.12 -8.00 -5.48
C ASN A 443 -36.67 -9.16 -6.40
N LEU A 444 -35.37 -9.27 -6.69
CA LEU A 444 -34.80 -10.35 -7.50
C LEU A 444 -34.91 -11.69 -6.79
N ASP A 445 -35.48 -12.70 -7.46
CA ASP A 445 -35.40 -14.11 -7.03
C ASP A 445 -34.35 -14.80 -7.90
N GLY A 446 -33.10 -14.80 -7.43
CA GLY A 446 -31.95 -15.09 -8.26
C GLY A 446 -30.62 -14.75 -7.61
N LYS A 447 -29.54 -14.84 -8.39
CA LYS A 447 -28.18 -14.53 -7.93
C LYS A 447 -27.51 -13.48 -8.81
N LEU A 448 -26.64 -12.71 -8.18
CA LEU A 448 -25.70 -11.83 -8.86
C LEU A 448 -24.27 -12.23 -8.48
N ASP A 449 -23.34 -12.00 -9.41
CA ASP A 449 -21.92 -12.22 -9.20
C ASP A 449 -21.12 -11.23 -10.07
N GLU A 450 -19.97 -10.78 -9.56
CA GLU A 450 -19.03 -9.90 -10.28
C GLU A 450 -19.68 -8.64 -10.92
N VAL A 451 -20.52 -7.92 -10.17
CA VAL A 451 -21.23 -6.73 -10.66
C VAL A 451 -20.30 -5.52 -10.69
N MET A 452 -20.13 -4.90 -11.85
CA MET A 452 -19.21 -3.81 -12.12
C MET A 452 -19.94 -2.58 -12.69
N VAL A 453 -19.52 -1.39 -12.27
CA VAL A 453 -19.96 -0.10 -12.84
C VAL A 453 -18.74 0.65 -13.37
N TRP A 454 -18.78 0.96 -14.67
CA TRP A 454 -17.70 1.61 -15.39
C TRP A 454 -18.11 3.01 -15.87
N GLY A 455 -17.24 3.99 -15.68
CA GLY A 455 -17.27 5.31 -16.34
C GLY A 455 -16.67 5.28 -17.74
N SER A 456 -16.76 4.15 -18.44
CA SER A 456 -16.21 3.94 -19.78
C SER A 456 -17.07 3.00 -20.63
N ASP A 457 -16.83 2.98 -21.93
CA ASP A 457 -17.49 2.07 -22.87
C ASP A 457 -16.88 0.67 -22.79
N ARG A 458 -17.71 -0.31 -22.39
CA ARG A 458 -17.35 -1.75 -22.36
C ARG A 458 -18.16 -2.59 -23.35
N SER A 459 -18.86 -1.97 -24.32
CA SER A 459 -19.74 -2.70 -25.26
C SER A 459 -19.02 -3.81 -26.04
N GLY A 460 -17.73 -3.64 -26.34
CA GLY A 460 -16.89 -4.67 -26.98
C GLY A 460 -16.06 -5.55 -26.04
N SER A 461 -16.21 -5.40 -24.72
CA SER A 461 -15.33 -6.03 -23.72
C SER A 461 -16.02 -7.08 -22.85
N ALA A 462 -17.33 -7.29 -23.00
CA ALA A 462 -18.12 -8.18 -22.15
C ALA A 462 -17.49 -9.58 -21.96
N LYS A 463 -16.98 -10.19 -23.04
CA LYS A 463 -16.31 -11.49 -22.96
C LYS A 463 -15.05 -11.45 -22.10
N ASN A 464 -14.20 -10.46 -22.32
CA ASN A 464 -12.97 -10.31 -21.56
C ASN A 464 -13.28 -10.08 -20.07
N ASP A 465 -14.28 -9.25 -19.78
CA ASP A 465 -14.64 -8.88 -18.41
C ASP A 465 -15.18 -10.08 -17.64
N ALA A 466 -15.94 -10.95 -18.31
CA ALA A 466 -16.46 -12.17 -17.74
C ALA A 466 -15.41 -13.29 -17.56
N GLU A 467 -14.52 -13.48 -18.53
CA GLU A 467 -13.58 -14.61 -18.54
C GLU A 467 -12.28 -14.34 -17.77
N ASN A 468 -11.77 -13.10 -17.80
CA ASN A 468 -10.48 -12.75 -17.20
C ASN A 468 -10.64 -12.00 -15.86
N GLY A 469 -11.85 -11.52 -15.55
CA GLY A 469 -12.13 -10.70 -14.37
C GLY A 469 -11.36 -9.39 -14.34
N TYR A 470 -11.60 -8.60 -13.29
CA TYR A 470 -10.82 -7.40 -13.02
C TYR A 470 -9.56 -7.72 -12.21
N GLN A 471 -8.45 -7.10 -12.59
CA GLN A 471 -7.18 -7.18 -11.86
C GLN A 471 -6.66 -5.78 -11.53
N TRP A 472 -6.32 -5.56 -10.27
CA TRP A 472 -5.68 -4.33 -9.83
C TRP A 472 -4.21 -4.25 -10.25
N ASN A 473 -3.75 -3.03 -10.53
CA ASN A 473 -2.34 -2.71 -10.74
C ASN A 473 -1.67 -3.56 -11.84
N ILE A 474 -2.37 -3.76 -12.96
CA ILE A 474 -1.85 -4.46 -14.15
C ILE A 474 -1.34 -3.51 -15.23
N GLY A 475 -1.39 -2.19 -15.00
CA GLY A 475 -0.92 -1.21 -15.98
C GLY A 475 -1.90 -0.94 -17.11
N SER A 476 -3.20 -1.00 -16.83
CA SER A 476 -4.26 -0.71 -17.79
C SER A 476 -4.89 0.63 -17.50
N TRP A 477 -4.76 1.59 -18.42
CA TRP A 477 -5.44 2.88 -18.31
C TRP A 477 -6.96 2.74 -18.20
N ASN A 478 -7.56 1.74 -18.85
CA ASN A 478 -9.00 1.52 -18.79
C ASN A 478 -9.49 1.15 -17.39
N ASN A 479 -8.62 0.56 -16.55
CA ASN A 479 -9.00 0.08 -15.22
C ASN A 479 -9.31 1.23 -14.25
N ILE A 480 -8.80 2.44 -14.49
CA ILE A 480 -9.13 3.59 -13.65
C ILE A 480 -10.63 3.92 -13.72
N PHE A 481 -11.30 3.57 -14.83
CA PHE A 481 -12.71 3.86 -15.03
C PHE A 481 -13.64 2.80 -14.44
N LEU A 482 -13.13 1.75 -13.77
CA LEU A 482 -13.97 0.94 -12.90
C LEU A 482 -14.27 1.78 -11.64
N ASN A 483 -15.55 2.06 -11.39
CA ASN A 483 -15.97 2.97 -10.32
C ASN A 483 -16.54 2.25 -9.11
N ALA A 484 -17.17 1.09 -9.31
CA ALA A 484 -17.70 0.22 -8.25
C ALA A 484 -17.64 -1.24 -8.70
N TYR A 485 -17.39 -2.16 -7.76
CA TYR A 485 -17.24 -3.59 -8.06
C TYR A 485 -17.66 -4.47 -6.87
N TRP A 486 -18.83 -5.12 -7.00
CA TRP A 486 -19.37 -6.07 -6.03
C TRP A 486 -19.10 -7.49 -6.49
N LYS A 487 -18.13 -8.13 -5.84
CA LYS A 487 -17.71 -9.50 -6.13
C LYS A 487 -18.57 -10.55 -5.43
N GLY A 488 -19.11 -10.23 -4.24
CA GLY A 488 -19.82 -11.20 -3.40
C GLY A 488 -18.92 -12.17 -2.63
N ASP A 489 -17.59 -12.02 -2.73
CA ASP A 489 -16.60 -12.99 -2.24
C ASP A 489 -16.21 -12.86 -0.76
N ASP A 490 -16.68 -11.81 -0.08
CA ASP A 490 -16.50 -11.60 1.36
C ASP A 490 -17.75 -12.06 2.13
N PRO A 491 -17.73 -13.22 2.82
CA PRO A 491 -18.89 -13.75 3.54
C PRO A 491 -19.35 -12.86 4.70
N GLU A 492 -18.46 -12.02 5.25
CA GLU A 492 -18.81 -11.07 6.31
C GLU A 492 -19.35 -9.74 5.75
N ASN A 493 -18.99 -9.41 4.50
CA ASN A 493 -19.40 -8.19 3.81
C ASN A 493 -19.76 -8.45 2.35
N ILE A 494 -20.82 -9.21 2.10
CA ILE A 494 -21.19 -9.65 0.73
C ILE A 494 -21.39 -8.49 -0.26
N GLY A 495 -21.78 -7.31 0.23
CA GLY A 495 -21.94 -6.09 -0.57
C GLY A 495 -20.74 -5.16 -0.59
N LYS A 496 -19.56 -5.62 -0.21
CA LYS A 496 -18.35 -4.82 -0.28
C LYS A 496 -18.08 -4.32 -1.70
N ASP A 497 -17.91 -3.01 -1.84
CA ASP A 497 -17.38 -2.41 -3.05
C ASP A 497 -15.86 -2.57 -3.04
N SER A 498 -15.39 -3.56 -3.79
CA SER A 498 -13.96 -3.84 -3.90
C SER A 498 -13.21 -2.66 -4.52
N GLN A 499 -13.83 -1.89 -5.42
CA GLN A 499 -13.15 -0.78 -6.11
C GLN A 499 -13.14 0.54 -5.30
N SER A 500 -13.80 0.59 -4.16
CA SER A 500 -13.78 1.74 -3.25
C SER A 500 -12.36 2.06 -2.75
N TYR A 501 -12.14 3.29 -2.27
CA TYR A 501 -10.88 3.63 -1.62
C TYR A 501 -10.54 2.72 -0.44
N ILE A 502 -11.55 2.20 0.28
CA ILE A 502 -11.38 1.26 1.39
C ILE A 502 -10.88 -0.08 0.85
N GLY A 503 -11.57 -0.64 -0.15
CA GLY A 503 -11.16 -1.90 -0.79
C GLY A 503 -9.76 -1.81 -1.41
N MET A 504 -9.43 -0.69 -2.05
CA MET A 504 -8.09 -0.44 -2.59
C MET A 504 -7.01 -0.33 -1.50
N ILE A 505 -7.28 0.36 -0.37
CA ILE A 505 -6.34 0.44 0.76
C ILE A 505 -6.07 -0.96 1.31
N GLU A 506 -7.11 -1.78 1.50
CA GLU A 506 -6.96 -3.16 1.97
C GLU A 506 -6.12 -4.00 1.00
N PHE A 507 -6.33 -3.85 -0.30
CA PHE A 507 -5.52 -4.52 -1.30
C PHE A 507 -4.05 -4.07 -1.26
N ILE A 508 -3.79 -2.78 -1.11
CA ILE A 508 -2.42 -2.26 -0.95
C ILE A 508 -1.79 -2.83 0.32
N ARG A 509 -2.54 -2.93 1.43
CA ARG A 509 -2.04 -3.58 2.66
C ARG A 509 -1.62 -5.03 2.42
N ASN A 510 -2.32 -5.76 1.55
CA ASN A 510 -1.96 -7.14 1.20
C ASN A 510 -0.60 -7.25 0.47
N TYR A 511 -0.10 -6.19 -0.17
CA TYR A 511 1.28 -6.20 -0.70
C TYR A 511 2.31 -6.34 0.42
N TYR A 512 1.97 -5.93 1.64
CA TYR A 512 2.81 -6.06 2.84
C TYR A 512 2.53 -7.32 3.64
N ALA A 513 1.69 -8.25 3.16
CA ALA A 513 1.44 -9.52 3.83
C ALA A 513 2.78 -10.23 4.17
N GLY A 514 2.89 -10.73 5.40
CA GLY A 514 4.12 -11.32 5.95
C GLY A 514 5.16 -10.30 6.44
N HIS A 515 4.89 -9.00 6.33
CA HIS A 515 5.69 -7.92 6.89
C HIS A 515 4.86 -7.14 7.90
N ARG A 516 5.54 -6.44 8.81
CA ARG A 516 4.90 -5.65 9.85
C ARG A 516 5.25 -4.19 9.72
N GLY A 517 4.31 -3.37 10.14
CA GLY A 517 4.57 -1.97 10.40
C GLY A 517 4.37 -0.99 9.25
N MET A 518 3.99 -1.48 8.07
CA MET A 518 3.58 -0.54 7.04
C MET A 518 2.43 0.36 7.54
N LYS A 519 2.61 1.67 7.41
CA LYS A 519 1.62 2.71 7.65
C LYS A 519 1.11 3.27 6.33
N ILE A 520 -0.20 3.41 6.17
CA ILE A 520 -0.83 4.08 5.02
C ILE A 520 -1.53 5.34 5.51
N ARG A 521 -1.13 6.50 5.02
CA ARG A 521 -1.66 7.81 5.43
C ARG A 521 -2.37 8.48 4.26
N MET A 522 -3.46 9.18 4.54
CA MET A 522 -4.18 9.92 3.51
C MET A 522 -3.59 11.32 3.39
N GLY A 523 -3.07 11.64 2.21
CA GLY A 523 -2.62 12.98 1.86
C GLY A 523 -3.81 13.87 1.52
N ILE A 524 -4.00 14.92 2.30
CA ILE A 524 -4.97 15.99 2.09
C ILE A 524 -4.37 16.96 1.09
N ILE A 525 -4.93 16.98 -0.12
CA ILE A 525 -4.46 17.79 -1.24
C ILE A 525 -5.58 18.70 -1.74
N TYR A 526 -5.18 19.80 -2.39
CA TYR A 526 -6.11 20.60 -3.19
C TYR A 526 -5.77 20.51 -4.68
N PRO A 527 -6.67 19.98 -5.53
CA PRO A 527 -6.40 19.70 -6.94
C PRO A 527 -6.00 20.89 -7.84
N ASP A 528 -6.27 22.13 -7.42
CA ASP A 528 -6.03 23.34 -8.23
C ASP A 528 -4.96 24.26 -7.61
N GLY A 529 -3.92 23.63 -7.06
CA GLY A 529 -2.73 24.29 -6.52
C GLY A 529 -3.08 25.27 -5.41
N GLU A 530 -2.53 26.48 -5.44
CA GLU A 530 -2.66 27.47 -4.36
C GLU A 530 -4.06 28.04 -4.12
N LYS A 531 -5.07 27.66 -4.91
CA LYS A 531 -6.40 28.25 -4.78
C LYS A 531 -7.20 27.76 -3.57
N TRP A 532 -6.74 26.76 -2.82
CA TRP A 532 -7.38 26.37 -1.55
C TRP A 532 -7.48 27.52 -0.56
N LYS A 533 -6.58 28.50 -0.63
CA LYS A 533 -6.57 29.67 0.27
C LYS A 533 -7.54 30.79 -0.15
N TRP A 534 -8.19 30.67 -1.32
CA TRP A 534 -9.06 31.71 -1.87
C TRP A 534 -10.50 31.24 -2.08
N GLY A 535 -11.34 31.50 -1.08
CA GLY A 535 -12.76 31.18 -1.12
C GLY A 535 -13.08 29.72 -0.82
N VAL A 536 -12.08 28.93 -0.40
CA VAL A 536 -12.23 27.55 0.05
C VAL A 536 -11.90 27.42 1.53
N LEU A 537 -10.64 27.13 1.90
CA LEU A 537 -10.24 26.86 3.29
C LEU A 537 -10.02 28.11 4.14
N ASN A 538 -10.19 29.31 3.57
CA ASN A 538 -10.29 30.55 4.35
C ASN A 538 -11.73 30.84 4.82
N LYS A 539 -12.70 29.98 4.49
CA LYS A 539 -14.07 30.03 4.99
C LYS A 539 -14.26 28.94 6.04
N GLU A 540 -14.71 29.32 7.23
CA GLU A 540 -14.92 28.37 8.33
C GLU A 540 -15.92 27.25 7.98
N GLU A 541 -17.02 27.57 7.31
CA GLU A 541 -18.03 26.58 6.88
C GLU A 541 -17.41 25.46 6.02
N TYR A 542 -16.48 25.81 5.14
CA TYR A 542 -15.86 24.84 4.23
C TYR A 542 -14.75 24.06 4.94
N LEU A 543 -14.06 24.71 5.87
CA LEU A 543 -13.13 24.01 6.76
C LEU A 543 -13.87 23.03 7.68
N ASP A 544 -15.07 23.37 8.17
CA ASP A 544 -15.92 22.46 8.94
C ASP A 544 -16.26 21.20 8.15
N ASN A 545 -16.60 21.34 6.87
CA ASN A 545 -16.83 20.20 5.97
C ASN A 545 -15.57 19.31 5.88
N MET A 546 -14.41 19.93 5.63
CA MET A 546 -13.14 19.20 5.53
C MET A 546 -12.81 18.44 6.82
N ILE A 547 -12.99 19.07 7.99
CA ILE A 547 -12.72 18.47 9.30
C ILE A 547 -13.66 17.31 9.59
N ASN A 548 -14.95 17.45 9.27
CA ASN A 548 -15.94 16.38 9.45
C ASN A 548 -15.62 15.16 8.60
N ASP A 549 -15.20 15.35 7.36
CA ASP A 549 -14.85 14.24 6.47
C ASP A 549 -13.48 13.65 6.81
N ALA A 550 -12.51 14.47 7.25
CA ALA A 550 -11.22 13.98 7.74
C ALA A 550 -11.37 13.04 8.95
N LYS A 551 -12.32 13.30 9.86
CA LYS A 551 -12.66 12.38 10.97
C LYS A 551 -13.12 11.02 10.47
N LYS A 552 -13.95 10.98 9.42
CA LYS A 552 -14.39 9.71 8.82
C LYS A 552 -13.22 8.99 8.16
N LEU A 553 -12.40 9.71 7.38
CA LEU A 553 -11.26 9.14 6.68
C LEU A 553 -10.21 8.54 7.63
N LEU A 554 -9.95 9.19 8.78
CA LEU A 554 -8.96 8.71 9.76
C LEU A 554 -9.27 7.30 10.29
N THR A 555 -10.53 6.86 10.21
CA THR A 555 -10.93 5.51 10.64
C THR A 555 -10.39 4.40 9.72
N TYR A 556 -10.05 4.72 8.46
CA TYR A 556 -9.63 3.75 7.44
C TYR A 556 -8.13 3.81 7.10
N CYS A 557 -7.40 4.80 7.62
CA CYS A 557 -5.96 4.96 7.40
C CYS A 557 -5.19 5.00 8.73
N ASP A 558 -3.86 4.95 8.65
CA ASP A 558 -2.96 5.05 9.81
C ASP A 558 -2.58 6.48 10.15
N GLY A 559 -3.13 7.47 9.48
CA GLY A 559 -2.73 8.86 9.66
C GLY A 559 -3.09 9.78 8.50
N LEU A 560 -2.75 11.05 8.67
CA LEU A 560 -2.97 12.10 7.69
C LEU A 560 -1.64 12.75 7.32
N ASP A 561 -1.57 13.25 6.10
CA ASP A 561 -0.53 14.15 5.63
C ASP A 561 -1.17 15.42 5.07
N VAL A 562 -0.66 16.60 5.42
CA VAL A 562 -1.16 17.86 4.87
C VAL A 562 -0.23 18.33 3.74
N ASP A 563 -0.70 18.21 2.50
CA ASP A 563 0.03 18.56 1.27
C ASP A 563 -0.75 19.64 0.50
N LEU A 564 -0.76 20.85 1.05
CA LEU A 564 -1.46 22.02 0.50
C LEU A 564 -0.50 23.02 -0.12
N GLU A 565 -0.50 23.02 -1.45
CA GLU A 565 0.39 23.80 -2.30
C GLU A 565 -0.24 25.15 -2.64
N TRP A 566 0.38 26.32 -2.65
CA TRP A 566 1.64 26.78 -2.09
C TRP A 566 1.38 28.03 -1.24
N MET A 567 2.27 28.33 -0.31
CA MET A 567 2.18 29.51 0.56
C MET A 567 3.35 30.46 0.31
N TYR A 568 3.04 31.74 0.10
CA TYR A 568 4.02 32.79 -0.25
C TYR A 568 3.98 34.01 0.67
N SER A 569 3.01 34.09 1.58
CA SER A 569 2.74 35.29 2.36
C SER A 569 2.18 34.98 3.75
N SER A 570 2.23 35.98 4.64
CA SER A 570 1.72 35.86 6.02
C SER A 570 0.23 35.51 6.08
N SER A 571 -0.58 35.96 5.13
CA SER A 571 -1.98 35.55 5.04
C SER A 571 -2.12 34.08 4.70
N ASP A 572 -1.30 33.55 3.78
CA ASP A 572 -1.35 32.14 3.37
C ASP A 572 -0.99 31.23 4.55
N TRP A 573 0.08 31.58 5.28
CA TRP A 573 0.50 30.84 6.47
C TRP A 573 -0.54 30.90 7.59
N THR A 574 -1.25 32.01 7.75
CA THR A 574 -2.33 32.11 8.75
C THR A 574 -3.44 31.10 8.46
N ILE A 575 -3.84 30.95 7.19
CA ILE A 575 -4.87 29.99 6.79
C ILE A 575 -4.37 28.56 6.97
N TYR A 576 -3.15 28.25 6.50
CA TYR A 576 -2.57 26.91 6.65
C TYR A 576 -2.42 26.49 8.10
N ASN A 577 -1.88 27.37 8.95
CA ASN A 577 -1.74 27.09 10.38
C ASN A 577 -3.09 26.88 11.05
N HIS A 578 -4.12 27.62 10.64
CA HIS A 578 -5.48 27.40 11.14
C HIS A 578 -6.03 26.02 10.75
N VAL A 579 -5.85 25.61 9.49
CA VAL A 579 -6.21 24.27 9.00
C VAL A 579 -5.48 23.17 9.79
N VAL A 580 -4.15 23.26 9.89
CA VAL A 580 -3.31 22.29 10.60
C VAL A 580 -3.70 22.21 12.07
N LYS A 581 -3.93 23.36 12.72
CA LYS A 581 -4.37 23.40 14.11
C LYS A 581 -5.69 22.65 14.31
N ARG A 582 -6.68 22.87 13.44
CA ARG A 582 -7.97 22.17 13.54
C ARG A 582 -7.83 20.66 13.28
N LEU A 583 -6.99 20.25 12.34
CA LEU A 583 -6.69 18.83 12.12
C LEU A 583 -6.06 18.20 13.38
N ILE A 584 -5.11 18.87 14.02
CA ILE A 584 -4.48 18.41 15.26
C ILE A 584 -5.51 18.33 16.41
N ASP A 585 -6.22 19.43 16.66
CA ASP A 585 -7.06 19.61 17.85
C ASP A 585 -8.39 18.86 17.75
N GLU A 586 -8.92 18.62 16.54
CA GLU A 586 -10.25 18.04 16.36
C GLU A 586 -10.24 16.67 15.70
N VAL A 587 -9.30 16.40 14.78
CA VAL A 587 -9.26 15.14 14.03
C VAL A 587 -8.30 14.15 14.66
N MET A 588 -7.10 14.60 15.02
CA MET A 588 -6.07 13.76 15.64
C MET A 588 -6.25 13.62 17.16
N ALA A 589 -7.16 14.38 17.77
CA ALA A 589 -7.46 14.31 19.19
C ALA A 589 -7.84 12.89 19.62
N GLY A 590 -7.13 12.35 20.61
CA GLY A 590 -7.32 10.97 21.10
C GLY A 590 -6.69 9.88 20.21
N HIS A 591 -6.03 10.26 19.10
CA HIS A 591 -5.45 9.32 18.14
C HIS A 591 -3.93 9.40 17.98
N ARG A 592 -3.28 10.41 18.58
CA ARG A 592 -1.83 10.68 18.45
C ARG A 592 -0.92 9.50 18.86
N ASP A 593 -1.37 8.61 19.74
CA ASP A 593 -0.59 7.42 20.15
C ASP A 593 -0.62 6.28 19.10
N THR A 594 -1.53 6.35 18.13
CA THR A 594 -1.82 5.24 17.19
C THR A 594 -1.79 5.66 15.73
N LYS A 595 -1.97 6.95 15.45
CA LYS A 595 -2.04 7.54 14.11
C LYS A 595 -0.93 8.56 13.91
N THR A 596 -0.42 8.63 12.69
CA THR A 596 0.63 9.58 12.30
C THR A 596 0.03 10.83 11.68
N PHE A 597 0.51 12.01 12.09
CA PHE A 597 0.19 13.28 11.48
C PHE A 597 1.48 13.95 10.97
N SER A 598 1.58 14.15 9.66
CA SER A 598 2.68 14.89 9.06
C SER A 598 2.21 16.04 8.19
N CYS A 599 3.15 16.93 7.89
CA CYS A 599 2.95 18.02 6.94
C CYS A 599 4.02 17.93 5.85
N SER A 600 3.59 17.92 4.60
CA SER A 600 4.49 17.89 3.44
C SER A 600 4.69 19.31 2.93
N LEU A 601 5.79 19.95 3.33
CA LEU A 601 6.02 21.38 3.06
C LEU A 601 7.06 21.59 1.95
N HIS A 602 6.79 22.56 1.09
CA HIS A 602 7.76 23.11 0.14
C HIS A 602 8.64 24.18 0.80
N LYS A 603 9.86 24.38 0.27
CA LYS A 603 10.82 25.40 0.74
C LYS A 603 10.18 26.78 0.93
N VAL A 604 9.33 27.19 -0.01
CA VAL A 604 8.64 28.50 0.03
C VAL A 604 7.70 28.67 1.22
N SER A 605 7.28 27.56 1.83
CA SER A 605 6.27 27.52 2.89
C SER A 605 6.85 27.34 4.30
N TYR A 606 8.17 27.14 4.43
CA TYR A 606 8.82 26.94 5.75
C TYR A 606 8.71 28.17 6.66
N GLY A 607 8.79 29.38 6.08
CA GLY A 607 8.97 30.63 6.82
C GLY A 607 7.79 31.11 7.68
N GLY A 608 6.65 30.43 7.66
CA GLY A 608 5.46 30.86 8.40
C GLY A 608 4.70 29.78 9.16
N PHE A 609 5.22 28.54 9.24
CA PHE A 609 4.60 27.50 10.06
C PHE A 609 4.63 27.89 11.54
N ASP A 610 3.52 27.74 12.25
CA ASP A 610 3.47 28.10 13.68
C ASP A 610 4.40 27.19 14.50
N LYS A 611 5.43 27.80 15.08
CA LYS A 611 6.44 27.09 15.87
C LYS A 611 5.85 26.38 17.08
N ALA A 612 4.73 26.85 17.62
CA ALA A 612 4.06 26.21 18.74
C ALA A 612 3.53 24.81 18.36
N MET A 613 3.20 24.58 17.09
CA MET A 613 2.65 23.31 16.59
C MET A 613 3.71 22.34 16.08
N ILE A 614 5.00 22.72 16.02
CA ILE A 614 6.06 21.84 15.45
C ILE A 614 6.12 20.50 16.19
N ASN A 615 5.97 20.50 17.52
CA ASN A 615 5.98 19.27 18.32
C ASN A 615 4.66 18.48 18.24
N ASP A 616 3.63 19.06 17.62
CA ASP A 616 2.35 18.40 17.37
C ASP A 616 2.30 17.70 16.01
N VAL A 617 3.37 17.81 15.22
CA VAL A 617 3.56 17.12 13.95
C VAL A 617 4.63 16.04 14.14
N ASP A 618 4.35 14.80 13.77
CA ASP A 618 5.24 13.67 14.07
C ASP A 618 6.53 13.74 13.23
N PHE A 619 6.42 14.19 11.98
CA PHE A 619 7.55 14.54 11.12
C PHE A 619 7.08 15.40 9.95
N PHE A 620 8.02 16.04 9.27
CA PHE A 620 7.75 16.85 8.09
C PHE A 620 8.42 16.21 6.89
N THR A 621 7.68 16.03 5.79
CA THR A 621 8.32 15.60 4.54
C THR A 621 8.88 16.82 3.80
N PHE A 622 10.05 16.65 3.19
CA PHE A 622 10.78 17.72 2.51
C PHE A 622 10.45 17.70 1.01
N GLN A 623 9.61 18.62 0.57
CA GLN A 623 9.29 18.76 -0.84
C GLN A 623 10.20 19.80 -1.50
N LEU A 624 11.27 19.31 -2.16
CA LEU A 624 12.29 20.14 -2.82
C LEU A 624 12.16 20.08 -4.35
N TYR A 625 10.95 20.38 -4.83
CA TYR A 625 10.62 20.49 -6.25
C TYR A 625 9.52 21.56 -6.46
N GLY A 626 9.23 21.91 -7.71
CA GLY A 626 8.17 22.86 -8.07
C GLY A 626 8.31 23.37 -9.51
N PRO A 627 7.42 24.24 -10.00
CA PRO A 627 7.52 24.92 -11.30
C PRO A 627 8.84 25.64 -11.58
N ASN A 628 9.65 25.98 -10.58
CA ASN A 628 10.96 26.56 -10.83
C ASN A 628 12.02 25.48 -11.13
N LYS A 629 12.65 25.57 -12.31
CA LYS A 629 13.76 24.70 -12.75
C LYS A 629 15.05 24.88 -11.93
N GLU A 630 15.17 25.94 -11.14
CA GLU A 630 16.34 26.18 -10.28
C GLU A 630 16.43 25.24 -9.08
N THR A 631 15.41 24.41 -8.85
CA THR A 631 15.35 23.44 -7.74
C THR A 631 16.23 22.20 -7.93
N TYR A 632 16.81 21.99 -9.12
CA TYR A 632 17.55 20.77 -9.48
C TYR A 632 19.08 20.86 -9.30
N TYR A 633 19.61 21.89 -8.63
CA TYR A 633 21.04 22.01 -8.34
C TYR A 633 21.37 21.51 -6.94
N TRP A 634 22.53 20.86 -6.77
CA TRP A 634 22.97 20.35 -5.47
C TRP A 634 22.89 21.40 -4.36
N GLU A 635 23.35 22.63 -4.62
CA GLU A 635 23.39 23.72 -3.63
C GLU A 635 22.02 24.09 -3.07
N TYR A 636 20.94 23.88 -3.82
CA TYR A 636 19.58 24.15 -3.37
C TYR A 636 19.18 23.26 -2.18
N TYR A 637 19.65 22.00 -2.14
CA TYR A 637 19.27 21.03 -1.10
C TYR A 637 19.85 21.40 0.28
N PRO A 638 21.18 21.61 0.45
CA PRO A 638 21.72 22.11 1.71
C PRO A 638 21.15 23.47 2.12
N GLU A 639 20.89 24.36 1.16
CA GLU A 639 20.30 25.67 1.47
C GLU A 639 18.87 25.53 2.03
N ALA A 640 18.02 24.73 1.38
CA ALA A 640 16.66 24.48 1.84
C ALA A 640 16.65 23.79 3.22
N TYR A 641 17.52 22.80 3.43
CA TYR A 641 17.72 22.17 4.73
C TYR A 641 18.14 23.19 5.80
N ASN A 642 19.15 24.00 5.52
CA ASN A 642 19.61 25.02 6.47
C ASN A 642 18.52 26.03 6.79
N TRP A 643 17.69 26.43 5.82
CA TRP A 643 16.55 27.30 6.09
C TRP A 643 15.52 26.62 6.99
N PHE A 644 15.17 25.36 6.71
CA PHE A 644 14.25 24.57 7.53
C PHE A 644 14.72 24.49 8.99
N ILE A 645 15.97 24.09 9.23
CA ILE A 645 16.52 23.99 10.59
C ILE A 645 16.66 25.36 11.26
N ASN A 646 17.11 26.40 10.54
CA ASN A 646 17.23 27.75 11.08
C ASN A 646 15.87 28.36 11.46
N TYR A 647 14.80 27.94 10.79
CA TYR A 647 13.45 28.35 11.15
C TYR A 647 13.03 27.78 12.51
N GLY A 648 13.48 26.57 12.85
CA GLY A 648 13.21 25.90 14.12
C GLY A 648 12.57 24.52 14.01
N PHE A 649 12.47 23.97 12.80
CA PHE A 649 12.05 22.59 12.61
C PHE A 649 13.11 21.58 13.11
N PRO A 650 12.72 20.35 13.45
CA PRO A 650 13.63 19.32 13.96
C PRO A 650 14.73 18.94 12.94
N LYS A 651 15.89 18.57 13.47
CA LYS A 651 17.06 18.10 12.70
C LYS A 651 17.01 16.63 12.33
N ASP A 652 16.41 15.82 13.21
CA ASP A 652 16.38 14.36 13.12
C ASP A 652 15.18 13.86 12.32
#